data_AF-A0A942Z497-F1
#
_entry.id   AF-A0A942Z497-F1
#
_cell.length_a   1.000
_cell.length_b   1.000
_cell.length_c   1.000
_cell.angle_alpha   90.00
_cell.angle_beta   90.00
_cell.angle_gamma   90.00
#
_symmetry.space_group_name_H-M   'P 1'
#
loop_
_entity.id
_entity.type
_entity.pdbx_description
1 polymer ?
#
loop_
_entity_poly.entity_id
_entity_poly.type
_entity_poly.pdbx_seq_one_letter_code
_entity_poly.pdbx_strand_id
1 'polypeptide(L)'
;MALKKWPNGSGTEFSLLLSGSLSDILSAPPIHTYRILCRSKLKSSLLKNTPFLHYENERLFAKIESEVIFLNWKKDVLDVINQLKANPSYKNNIVSWHTISEQKAKTLPFPDDIHPDLSSSLNSRGIKELYTHQQVAYTTAMAGKSFTAVTPTASGKTLCYNLPVLQTILHDQSARALYIFPTKALAQDQKSEMSELIDAAGLPINSYTYDGDTPANIRQKVRKAGNIVITNPDMLHSAILPHHTKWVSLFENLKFIILDELHIYRGVFGSHVANVIRRLKRICRFYGSDPVFICTSATIANPKELGEKLTGNRMELIDNNGAPRGKKHFIFYNPPIVNKQMNIRRSATLEVRKLAGEFLKNKIQTIIFARSRVRVEIILTYLSELVRSQLGPKSIRGYRGGYLPTQRREIEKGLRNGDIYGVVSTNALELGVDIGQLQVCIMTGYPGTIASAWQQAGRAGRRMGESLVIMVASSAPLDQYVIENPQYFFSQSPETARINPDNLIILVDHIKCAAYELSFGTDETFGEMDVQEILEFLTEERVLHQNGDKWYWMNDSFPAHNISLRSASQENVVIIDQTDRSNVKVIGEMDTFSALTLLHDEAIYLHQGIQYQVEYLDWDEKKAFVAKVDVDYFTDANLAVQLRVLEEDKRKETFAAEIAFGDVTVNAMATIFKKIKFETHENIGSGPIHLPEMELHTSAAWLSMNKELSEYELEDLEYGMIGAAHALKAIIPLFAMCDPGDIHTVPQVKAAHNDKPTIFIYDQYPGGIGISDKVYEMMTEIIAETKSMIINCPCESGCPSCIGTDTSTIRAKEITIDLLSKMYDATISQ
;
A
#
# COMPACT_ATOMS: atom_id res chain seq x y z
N MET A 1 -18.64 -40.90 -17.22
CA MET A 1 -19.59 -40.54 -18.30
C MET A 1 -19.36 -41.30 -19.62
N ALA A 2 -18.35 -42.18 -19.74
CA ALA A 2 -18.09 -43.01 -20.94
C ALA A 2 -18.59 -44.47 -20.82
N LEU A 3 -19.67 -44.72 -20.07
CA LEU A 3 -20.22 -46.08 -19.83
C LEU A 3 -21.71 -46.19 -20.18
N LYS A 4 -22.23 -45.33 -21.08
CA LYS A 4 -23.66 -45.28 -21.39
C LYS A 4 -24.02 -45.25 -22.88
N LYS A 5 -23.21 -45.85 -23.75
CA LYS A 5 -23.59 -46.15 -25.13
C LYS A 5 -23.00 -47.47 -25.61
N TRP A 6 -23.71 -48.57 -25.35
CA TRP A 6 -23.64 -49.75 -26.20
C TRP A 6 -25.05 -50.36 -26.31
N PRO A 7 -25.57 -50.65 -27.52
CA PRO A 7 -26.85 -51.31 -27.68
C PRO A 7 -26.69 -52.83 -27.54
N ASN A 8 -27.62 -53.43 -26.80
CA ASN A 8 -27.97 -54.85 -26.65
C ASN A 8 -27.23 -55.89 -27.51
N GLY A 9 -26.51 -56.79 -26.84
CA GLY A 9 -26.07 -58.08 -27.37
C GLY A 9 -25.11 -58.80 -26.42
N SER A 10 -25.55 -59.94 -25.87
CA SER A 10 -24.79 -60.92 -25.04
C SER A 10 -24.12 -60.40 -23.75
N GLY A 11 -24.86 -60.47 -22.65
CA GLY A 11 -24.26 -60.54 -21.32
C GLY A 11 -23.97 -61.98 -20.93
N THR A 12 -22.71 -62.32 -20.63
CA THR A 12 -22.28 -63.40 -19.70
C THR A 12 -20.76 -63.53 -19.48
N GLU A 13 -19.90 -62.54 -19.80
CA GLU A 13 -18.43 -62.71 -19.60
C GLU A 13 -17.72 -61.65 -18.73
N PHE A 14 -18.40 -60.64 -18.19
CA PHE A 14 -17.73 -59.57 -17.42
C PHE A 14 -17.82 -59.65 -15.89
N SER A 15 -18.45 -60.69 -15.31
CA SER A 15 -18.58 -60.80 -13.85
C SER A 15 -17.46 -61.58 -13.14
N LEU A 16 -16.47 -62.12 -13.87
CA LEU A 16 -15.43 -63.00 -13.31
C LEU A 16 -14.05 -62.35 -13.07
N LEU A 17 -13.89 -61.05 -13.35
CA LEU A 17 -12.60 -60.34 -13.22
C LEU A 17 -12.46 -59.48 -11.95
N LEU A 18 -13.47 -59.43 -11.08
CA LEU A 18 -13.50 -58.58 -9.87
C LEU A 18 -13.73 -59.36 -8.56
N SER A 19 -13.21 -60.58 -8.45
CA SER A 19 -13.27 -61.38 -7.20
C SER A 19 -11.90 -61.62 -6.55
N GLY A 20 -10.93 -60.70 -6.74
CA GLY A 20 -9.65 -60.69 -6.00
C GLY A 20 -9.63 -59.60 -4.93
N SER A 21 -9.32 -59.96 -3.69
CA SER A 21 -9.46 -59.19 -2.45
C SER A 21 -8.70 -57.85 -2.41
N LEU A 22 -9.39 -56.81 -1.95
CA LEU A 22 -8.88 -55.46 -1.63
C LEU A 22 -7.81 -55.41 -0.52
N SER A 23 -7.53 -56.53 0.16
CA SER A 23 -6.58 -56.63 1.27
C SER A 23 -5.11 -56.59 0.85
N ASP A 24 -4.79 -57.04 -0.37
CA ASP A 24 -3.39 -57.22 -0.80
C ASP A 24 -2.80 -55.93 -1.41
N ILE A 25 -3.61 -54.89 -1.57
CA ILE A 25 -3.23 -53.59 -2.14
C ILE A 25 -2.60 -52.66 -1.08
N LEU A 26 -2.76 -52.96 0.21
CA LEU A 26 -2.41 -52.03 1.30
C LEU A 26 -1.06 -52.29 2.00
N SER A 27 -0.20 -53.22 1.54
CA SER A 27 0.97 -53.65 2.33
C SER A 27 2.36 -53.71 1.65
N ALA A 28 2.66 -52.97 0.57
CA ALA A 28 4.02 -52.98 0.00
C ALA A 28 4.55 -51.64 -0.58
N PRO A 29 5.83 -51.24 -0.34
CA PRO A 29 6.53 -50.17 -1.08
C PRO A 29 7.68 -50.73 -1.98
N PRO A 30 8.33 -49.94 -2.87
CA PRO A 30 7.79 -49.00 -3.84
C PRO A 30 8.19 -49.30 -5.33
N ILE A 31 7.37 -48.74 -6.23
CA ILE A 31 7.64 -48.23 -7.60
C ILE A 31 8.04 -49.21 -8.72
N HIS A 32 8.91 -50.21 -8.53
CA HIS A 32 9.37 -51.01 -9.68
C HIS A 32 8.55 -52.28 -9.96
N THR A 33 8.03 -52.91 -8.91
CA THR A 33 7.33 -54.21 -8.98
C THR A 33 5.95 -54.09 -9.65
N TYR A 34 5.27 -52.95 -9.49
CA TYR A 34 3.94 -52.70 -10.07
C TYR A 34 3.98 -52.62 -11.62
N ARG A 35 5.06 -52.06 -12.18
CA ARG A 35 5.27 -51.97 -13.64
C ARG A 35 5.43 -53.33 -14.31
N ILE A 36 6.00 -54.31 -13.61
CA ILE A 36 6.26 -55.65 -14.16
C ILE A 36 5.02 -56.54 -14.03
N LEU A 37 4.30 -56.46 -12.90
CA LEU A 37 3.11 -57.28 -12.65
C LEU A 37 1.92 -56.92 -13.56
N CYS A 38 1.69 -55.63 -13.83
CA CYS A 38 0.66 -55.22 -14.80
C CYS A 38 1.04 -55.63 -16.23
N ARG A 39 2.31 -55.54 -16.63
CA ARG A 39 2.77 -55.96 -17.97
C ARG A 39 2.64 -57.47 -18.19
N SER A 40 2.93 -58.31 -17.19
CA SER A 40 2.93 -59.78 -17.38
C SER A 40 1.52 -60.38 -17.36
N LYS A 41 0.62 -59.90 -16.49
CA LYS A 41 -0.76 -60.41 -16.41
C LYS A 41 -1.66 -59.97 -17.58
N LEU A 42 -1.45 -58.76 -18.13
CA LEU A 42 -2.20 -58.30 -19.31
C LEU A 42 -1.72 -58.94 -20.62
N LYS A 43 -0.40 -59.18 -20.78
CA LYS A 43 0.11 -59.88 -21.97
C LYS A 43 -0.33 -61.34 -22.04
N SER A 44 -0.39 -62.05 -20.91
CA SER A 44 -0.73 -63.48 -20.91
C SER A 44 -2.22 -63.75 -21.18
N SER A 45 -3.10 -62.80 -20.87
CA SER A 45 -4.54 -62.93 -21.11
C SER A 45 -4.97 -62.63 -22.55
N LEU A 46 -4.22 -61.79 -23.28
CA LEU A 46 -4.62 -61.31 -24.62
C LEU A 46 -3.97 -62.08 -25.79
N LEU A 47 -2.89 -62.83 -25.54
CA LEU A 47 -2.18 -63.58 -26.59
C LEU A 47 -2.73 -64.98 -26.88
N LYS A 48 -3.82 -65.40 -26.24
CA LYS A 48 -4.32 -66.78 -26.35
C LYS A 48 -5.41 -67.04 -27.39
N ASN A 49 -5.99 -66.05 -28.05
CA ASN A 49 -6.93 -66.32 -29.17
C ASN A 49 -6.95 -65.17 -30.18
N THR A 50 -6.75 -65.51 -31.46
CA THR A 50 -6.89 -64.72 -32.71
C THR A 50 -5.71 -63.82 -33.20
N PRO A 51 -5.17 -64.06 -34.41
CA PRO A 51 -4.04 -63.30 -34.99
C PRO A 51 -4.49 -62.13 -35.88
N PHE A 52 -5.43 -61.29 -35.43
CA PHE A 52 -5.94 -60.18 -36.26
C PHE A 52 -6.35 -58.94 -35.46
N LEU A 53 -5.57 -58.51 -34.46
CA LEU A 53 -5.87 -57.28 -33.68
C LEU A 53 -4.62 -56.66 -33.03
N HIS A 54 -3.48 -56.63 -33.75
CA HIS A 54 -2.23 -56.07 -33.21
C HIS A 54 -2.17 -54.54 -33.25
N TYR A 55 -2.86 -53.88 -34.19
CA TYR A 55 -2.72 -52.43 -34.42
C TYR A 55 -3.65 -51.55 -33.56
N GLU A 56 -4.87 -52.00 -33.24
CA GLU A 56 -5.79 -51.22 -32.39
C GLU A 56 -5.42 -51.29 -30.90
N ASN A 57 -4.81 -52.40 -30.46
CA ASN A 57 -4.39 -52.57 -29.07
C ASN A 57 -3.21 -51.66 -28.69
N GLU A 58 -2.27 -51.38 -29.59
CA GLU A 58 -1.19 -50.42 -29.30
C GLU A 58 -1.68 -48.98 -29.18
N ARG A 59 -2.67 -48.57 -29.99
CA ARG A 59 -3.32 -47.26 -29.84
C ARG A 59 -4.11 -47.16 -28.54
N LEU A 60 -4.79 -48.23 -28.13
CA LEU A 60 -5.50 -48.26 -26.86
C LEU A 60 -4.52 -48.25 -25.68
N PHE A 61 -3.39 -48.95 -25.77
CA PHE A 61 -2.31 -48.90 -24.77
C PHE A 61 -1.64 -47.53 -24.70
N ALA A 62 -1.37 -46.87 -25.83
CA ALA A 62 -0.84 -45.50 -25.85
C ALA A 62 -1.86 -44.49 -25.31
N LYS A 63 -3.16 -44.73 -25.55
CA LYS A 63 -4.24 -43.89 -25.03
C LYS A 63 -4.46 -44.10 -23.53
N ILE A 64 -4.36 -45.34 -23.04
CA ILE A 64 -4.41 -45.66 -21.60
C ILE A 64 -3.12 -45.22 -20.91
N GLU A 65 -1.93 -45.36 -21.50
CA GLU A 65 -0.71 -44.76 -20.95
C GLU A 65 -0.84 -43.23 -20.93
N SER A 66 -1.38 -42.60 -21.98
CA SER A 66 -1.63 -41.16 -21.98
C SER A 66 -2.69 -40.75 -20.94
N GLU A 67 -3.76 -41.52 -20.74
CA GLU A 67 -4.86 -41.22 -19.81
C GLU A 67 -4.52 -41.58 -18.35
N VAL A 68 -3.67 -42.58 -18.11
CA VAL A 68 -3.16 -42.98 -16.78
C VAL A 68 -1.98 -42.10 -16.37
N ILE A 69 -1.17 -41.60 -17.32
CA ILE A 69 -0.21 -40.51 -17.06
C ILE A 69 -0.95 -39.17 -16.87
N PHE A 70 -2.16 -39.01 -17.43
CA PHE A 70 -3.11 -37.91 -17.16
C PHE A 70 -4.03 -38.15 -15.95
N LEU A 71 -3.69 -39.05 -15.03
CA LEU A 71 -4.15 -38.92 -13.66
C LEU A 71 -3.45 -37.68 -13.08
N ASN A 72 -4.06 -36.52 -13.29
CA ASN A 72 -3.66 -35.19 -12.84
C ASN A 72 -3.14 -35.24 -11.38
N TRP A 73 -1.83 -35.43 -11.20
CA TRP A 73 -1.18 -35.18 -9.93
C TRP A 73 -1.25 -33.68 -9.71
N LYS A 74 -2.23 -33.25 -8.91
CA LYS A 74 -2.31 -31.87 -8.44
C LYS A 74 -1.02 -31.60 -7.68
N LYS A 75 -0.21 -30.69 -8.24
CA LYS A 75 1.02 -30.26 -7.61
C LYS A 75 0.68 -29.46 -6.37
N ASP A 76 1.39 -29.71 -5.28
CA ASP A 76 1.33 -28.81 -4.15
C ASP A 76 2.24 -27.58 -4.38
N VAL A 77 2.30 -26.68 -3.39
CA VAL A 77 3.12 -25.46 -3.50
C VAL A 77 4.61 -25.80 -3.67
N LEU A 78 5.08 -26.86 -3.01
CA LEU A 78 6.48 -27.27 -3.02
C LEU A 78 6.86 -27.85 -4.39
N ASP A 79 5.98 -28.63 -5.00
CA ASP A 79 6.14 -29.14 -6.36
C ASP A 79 6.29 -27.99 -7.37
N VAL A 80 5.44 -26.95 -7.27
CA VAL A 80 5.52 -25.79 -8.16
C VAL A 80 6.78 -24.97 -7.88
N ILE A 81 7.18 -24.81 -6.62
CA ILE A 81 8.46 -24.17 -6.23
C ILE A 81 9.65 -24.91 -6.87
N ASN A 82 9.66 -26.24 -6.82
CA ASN A 82 10.72 -27.05 -7.43
C ASN A 82 10.72 -26.91 -8.96
N GLN A 83 9.54 -26.81 -9.57
CA GLN A 83 9.41 -26.53 -11.00
C GLN A 83 9.96 -25.15 -11.38
N LEU A 84 9.73 -24.11 -10.57
CA LEU A 84 10.31 -22.77 -10.80
C LEU A 84 11.84 -22.80 -10.77
N LYS A 85 12.44 -23.63 -9.89
CA LYS A 85 13.90 -23.82 -9.81
C LYS A 85 14.47 -24.62 -10.97
N ALA A 86 13.73 -25.60 -11.48
CA ALA A 86 14.23 -26.53 -12.49
C ALA A 86 14.02 -26.04 -13.93
N ASN A 87 12.90 -25.37 -14.22
CA ASN A 87 12.52 -25.01 -15.58
C ASN A 87 13.26 -23.73 -16.06
N PRO A 88 14.07 -23.81 -17.14
CA PRO A 88 14.84 -22.67 -17.64
C PRO A 88 14.00 -21.43 -17.98
N SER A 89 12.74 -21.61 -18.41
CA SER A 89 11.83 -20.51 -18.76
C SER A 89 11.44 -19.64 -17.55
N TYR A 90 11.53 -20.18 -16.33
CA TYR A 90 11.33 -19.44 -15.09
C TYR A 90 12.67 -19.10 -14.44
N LYS A 91 13.54 -20.09 -14.29
CA LYS A 91 14.84 -19.98 -13.63
C LYS A 91 15.69 -18.81 -14.14
N ASN A 92 15.75 -18.62 -15.46
CA ASN A 92 16.59 -17.59 -16.07
C ASN A 92 16.11 -16.15 -15.78
N ASN A 93 14.87 -15.99 -15.32
CA ASN A 93 14.26 -14.71 -14.99
C ASN A 93 14.16 -14.49 -13.47
N ILE A 94 14.57 -15.46 -12.65
CA ILE A 94 14.67 -15.30 -11.21
C ILE A 94 16.01 -14.61 -10.92
N VAL A 95 15.94 -13.38 -10.45
CA VAL A 95 17.12 -12.56 -10.10
C VAL A 95 17.64 -12.92 -8.71
N SER A 96 16.73 -13.10 -7.75
CA SER A 96 17.07 -13.47 -6.38
C SER A 96 16.04 -14.42 -5.79
N TRP A 97 16.52 -15.31 -4.93
CA TRP A 97 15.70 -16.24 -4.16
C TRP A 97 16.12 -16.19 -2.69
N HIS A 98 15.30 -15.55 -1.86
CA HIS A 98 15.51 -15.46 -0.42
C HIS A 98 14.61 -16.45 0.32
N THR A 99 15.13 -17.13 1.35
CA THR A 99 14.34 -18.06 2.16
C THR A 99 14.35 -17.60 3.61
N ILE A 100 13.16 -17.32 4.14
CA ILE A 100 12.94 -16.98 5.54
C ILE A 100 12.65 -18.27 6.29
N SER A 101 13.50 -18.57 7.27
CA SER A 101 13.42 -19.78 8.10
C SER A 101 12.16 -19.80 8.98
N GLU A 102 11.71 -21.00 9.30
CA GLU A 102 10.63 -21.20 10.27
C GLU A 102 11.06 -20.77 11.68
N GLN A 103 10.09 -20.30 12.47
CA GLN A 103 10.27 -19.92 13.87
C GLN A 103 9.14 -20.51 14.71
N LYS A 104 9.51 -21.18 15.81
CA LYS A 104 8.54 -21.67 16.79
C LYS A 104 7.96 -20.51 17.60
N ALA A 105 6.73 -20.70 18.07
CA ALA A 105 6.09 -19.75 18.97
C ALA A 105 6.91 -19.59 20.27
N LYS A 106 6.98 -18.34 20.76
CA LYS A 106 7.45 -18.00 22.11
C LYS A 106 6.25 -17.50 22.90
N THR A 107 5.88 -18.23 23.93
CA THR A 107 4.67 -18.01 24.71
C THR A 107 4.97 -17.85 26.20
N LEU A 108 4.02 -17.24 26.91
CA LEU A 108 3.98 -17.07 28.35
C LEU A 108 2.57 -17.43 28.86
N PRO A 109 2.43 -17.90 30.10
CA PRO A 109 1.12 -18.17 30.67
C PRO A 109 0.28 -16.89 30.77
N PHE A 110 -1.03 -17.06 30.95
CA PHE A 110 -1.91 -15.94 31.27
C PHE A 110 -1.46 -15.26 32.57
N PRO A 111 -1.43 -13.91 32.63
CA PRO A 111 -1.31 -13.17 33.87
C PRO A 111 -2.36 -13.60 34.91
N ASP A 112 -1.96 -13.65 36.18
CA ASP A 112 -2.79 -14.14 37.28
C ASP A 112 -4.01 -13.25 37.57
N ASP A 113 -3.97 -11.99 37.13
CA ASP A 113 -5.02 -10.99 37.32
C ASP A 113 -6.09 -11.00 36.21
N ILE A 114 -5.95 -11.82 35.16
CA ILE A 114 -6.95 -11.91 34.10
C ILE A 114 -8.29 -12.43 34.64
N HIS A 115 -9.38 -11.77 34.24
CA HIS A 115 -10.73 -12.16 34.64
C HIS A 115 -11.05 -13.61 34.19
N PRO A 116 -11.64 -14.46 35.07
CA PRO A 116 -11.89 -15.88 34.75
C PRO A 116 -12.69 -16.10 33.47
N ASP A 117 -13.74 -15.29 33.23
CA ASP A 117 -14.57 -15.39 32.03
C ASP A 117 -13.78 -15.07 30.75
N LEU A 118 -12.85 -14.12 30.83
CA LEU A 118 -11.98 -13.74 29.71
C LEU A 118 -10.99 -14.86 29.41
N SER A 119 -10.36 -15.43 30.43
CA SER A 119 -9.49 -16.60 30.30
C SER A 119 -10.23 -17.82 29.72
N SER A 120 -11.44 -18.10 30.20
CA SER A 120 -12.29 -19.19 29.69
C SER A 120 -12.62 -19.01 28.20
N SER A 121 -12.99 -17.79 27.80
CA SER A 121 -13.28 -17.45 26.41
C SER A 121 -12.06 -17.58 25.51
N LEU A 122 -10.90 -17.08 25.92
CA LEU A 122 -9.66 -17.24 25.16
C LEU A 122 -9.29 -18.73 25.00
N ASN A 123 -9.44 -19.52 26.07
CA ASN A 123 -9.21 -20.97 26.03
C ASN A 123 -10.14 -21.69 25.04
N SER A 124 -11.43 -21.32 24.99
CA SER A 124 -12.40 -21.88 24.03
C SER A 124 -12.01 -21.64 22.56
N ARG A 125 -11.24 -20.57 22.30
CA ARG A 125 -10.69 -20.22 20.99
C ARG A 125 -9.32 -20.85 20.71
N GLY A 126 -8.85 -21.72 21.60
CA GLY A 126 -7.55 -22.38 21.49
C GLY A 126 -6.36 -21.51 21.91
N ILE A 127 -6.60 -20.35 22.53
CA ILE A 127 -5.55 -19.50 23.10
C ILE A 127 -5.37 -19.93 24.56
N LYS A 128 -4.36 -20.76 24.82
CA LYS A 128 -4.03 -21.25 26.18
C LYS A 128 -2.92 -20.47 26.87
N GLU A 129 -2.12 -19.79 26.05
CA GLU A 129 -0.96 -19.00 26.45
C GLU A 129 -0.92 -17.76 25.56
N LEU A 130 -0.32 -16.68 26.06
CA LEU A 130 -0.09 -15.46 25.30
C LEU A 130 1.26 -15.52 24.61
N TYR A 131 1.38 -14.92 23.43
CA TYR A 131 2.71 -14.66 22.87
C TYR A 131 3.45 -13.64 23.73
N THR A 132 4.79 -13.68 23.71
CA THR A 132 5.65 -12.77 24.49
C THR A 132 5.25 -11.30 24.36
N HIS A 133 5.03 -10.83 23.14
CA HIS A 133 4.61 -9.45 22.86
C HIS A 133 3.20 -9.12 23.39
N GLN A 134 2.27 -10.08 23.41
CA GLN A 134 0.91 -9.87 23.93
C GLN A 134 0.91 -9.72 25.45
N GLN A 135 1.72 -10.52 26.15
CA GLN A 135 1.88 -10.41 27.60
C GLN A 135 2.53 -9.07 27.98
N VAL A 136 3.58 -8.66 27.25
CA VAL A 136 4.27 -7.38 27.51
C VAL A 136 3.32 -6.21 27.24
N ALA A 137 2.52 -6.28 26.17
CA ALA A 137 1.50 -5.28 25.87
C ALA A 137 0.45 -5.14 26.98
N TYR A 138 -0.07 -6.27 27.47
CA TYR A 138 -1.01 -6.29 28.60
C TYR A 138 -0.40 -5.64 29.84
N THR A 139 0.77 -6.11 30.26
CA THR A 139 1.44 -5.61 31.47
C THR A 139 1.74 -4.11 31.38
N THR A 140 2.15 -3.64 30.19
CA THR A 140 2.46 -2.22 29.95
C THR A 140 1.20 -1.35 30.01
N ALA A 141 0.11 -1.77 29.37
CA ALA A 141 -1.18 -1.06 29.43
C ALA A 141 -1.73 -1.01 30.86
N MET A 142 -1.72 -2.14 31.58
CA MET A 142 -2.23 -2.21 32.95
C MET A 142 -1.40 -1.39 33.94
N ALA A 143 -0.12 -1.13 33.62
CA ALA A 143 0.74 -0.19 34.36
C ALA A 143 0.50 1.29 34.01
N GLY A 144 -0.50 1.61 33.18
CA GLY A 144 -0.83 2.98 32.77
C GLY A 144 0.15 3.58 31.76
N LYS A 145 0.95 2.76 31.07
CA LYS A 145 1.97 3.23 30.11
C LYS A 145 1.48 3.07 28.68
N SER A 146 1.67 4.12 27.88
CA SER A 146 1.38 4.09 26.45
C SER A 146 2.48 3.33 25.70
N PHE A 147 2.14 2.60 24.64
CA PHE A 147 3.11 1.79 23.89
C PHE A 147 2.81 1.68 22.40
N THR A 148 3.85 1.41 21.62
CA THR A 148 3.77 1.03 20.21
C THR A 148 4.23 -0.42 20.06
N ALA A 149 3.34 -1.31 19.62
CA ALA A 149 3.67 -2.68 19.31
C ALA A 149 3.92 -2.89 17.81
N VAL A 150 5.10 -3.45 17.49
CA VAL A 150 5.54 -3.72 16.13
C VAL A 150 5.53 -5.22 15.90
N THR A 151 4.57 -5.65 15.09
CA THR A 151 4.40 -7.07 14.80
C THR A 151 3.96 -7.25 13.34
N PRO A 152 4.29 -8.39 12.69
CA PRO A 152 3.81 -8.67 11.34
C PRO A 152 2.31 -8.95 11.31
N THR A 153 1.73 -9.01 10.12
CA THR A 153 0.36 -9.51 9.93
C THR A 153 0.20 -10.94 10.48
N ALA A 154 -1.01 -11.27 10.94
CA ALA A 154 -1.37 -12.58 11.49
C ALA A 154 -0.56 -13.06 12.72
N SER A 155 0.07 -12.14 13.46
CA SER A 155 0.82 -12.41 14.70
C SER A 155 -0.02 -12.32 15.98
N GLY A 156 -1.30 -11.93 15.87
CA GLY A 156 -2.19 -11.71 17.01
C GLY A 156 -2.09 -10.30 17.61
N LYS A 157 -1.80 -9.28 16.80
CA LYS A 157 -1.76 -7.86 17.22
C LYS A 157 -3.03 -7.43 17.96
N THR A 158 -4.17 -7.90 17.46
CA THR A 158 -5.49 -7.56 17.99
C THR A 158 -5.62 -7.82 19.49
N LEU A 159 -5.02 -8.90 19.98
CA LEU A 159 -5.07 -9.23 21.40
C LEU A 159 -4.23 -8.28 22.28
N CYS A 160 -3.22 -7.60 21.71
CA CYS A 160 -2.37 -6.66 22.44
C CYS A 160 -3.17 -5.45 22.99
N TYR A 161 -4.21 -5.01 22.27
CA TYR A 161 -5.08 -3.93 22.72
C TYR A 161 -6.43 -4.43 23.23
N ASN A 162 -6.99 -5.53 22.70
CA ASN A 162 -8.28 -6.04 23.19
C ASN A 162 -8.19 -6.57 24.62
N LEU A 163 -7.10 -7.26 24.96
CA LEU A 163 -6.97 -7.88 26.28
C LEU A 163 -7.02 -6.84 27.43
N PRO A 164 -6.19 -5.77 27.45
CA PRO A 164 -6.27 -4.76 28.51
C PRO A 164 -7.58 -3.97 28.51
N VAL A 165 -8.16 -3.69 27.34
CA VAL A 165 -9.45 -2.98 27.24
C VAL A 165 -10.59 -3.79 27.85
N LEU A 166 -10.73 -5.06 27.44
CA LEU A 166 -11.79 -5.93 27.95
C LEU A 166 -11.61 -6.19 29.44
N GLN A 167 -10.39 -6.46 29.89
CA GLN A 167 -10.08 -6.60 31.32
C GLN A 167 -10.54 -5.38 32.13
N THR A 168 -10.24 -4.18 31.66
CA THR A 168 -10.59 -2.94 32.37
C THR A 168 -12.10 -2.71 32.41
N ILE A 169 -12.81 -2.97 31.30
CA ILE A 169 -14.28 -2.83 31.25
C ILE A 169 -14.96 -3.87 32.16
N LEU A 170 -14.39 -5.06 32.30
CA LEU A 170 -14.93 -6.08 33.22
C LEU A 170 -14.80 -5.67 34.69
N HIS A 171 -13.71 -5.00 35.05
CA HIS A 171 -13.57 -4.43 36.40
C HIS A 171 -14.42 -3.17 36.62
N ASP A 172 -14.54 -2.33 35.60
CA ASP A 172 -15.31 -1.08 35.64
C ASP A 172 -16.17 -0.94 34.39
N GLN A 173 -17.48 -1.20 34.54
CA GLN A 173 -18.44 -1.14 33.43
C GLN A 173 -18.66 0.28 32.88
N SER A 174 -18.24 1.32 33.62
CA SER A 174 -18.27 2.69 33.12
C SER A 174 -17.12 2.99 32.15
N ALA A 175 -16.03 2.21 32.22
CA ALA A 175 -14.84 2.41 31.41
C ALA A 175 -15.15 2.34 29.91
N ARG A 176 -14.50 3.23 29.16
CA ARG A 176 -14.67 3.37 27.72
C ARG A 176 -13.33 3.30 27.00
N ALA A 177 -13.38 2.86 25.74
CA ALA A 177 -12.24 2.85 24.84
C ALA A 177 -12.62 3.38 23.44
N LEU A 178 -11.70 4.12 22.83
CA LEU A 178 -11.83 4.64 21.47
C LEU A 178 -10.84 3.93 20.56
N TYR A 179 -11.33 3.27 19.52
CA TYR A 179 -10.51 2.56 18.54
C TYR A 179 -10.50 3.34 17.23
N ILE A 180 -9.32 3.72 16.76
CA ILE A 180 -9.13 4.54 15.56
C ILE A 180 -8.43 3.67 14.52
N PHE A 181 -9.17 3.33 13.45
CA PHE A 181 -8.67 2.55 12.33
C PHE A 181 -8.54 3.42 11.08
N PRO A 182 -7.56 3.15 10.20
CA PRO A 182 -7.35 3.96 9.00
C PRO A 182 -8.47 3.78 7.95
N THR A 183 -9.23 2.68 8.03
CA THR A 183 -10.33 2.39 7.10
C THR A 183 -11.57 1.83 7.80
N LYS A 184 -12.74 2.08 7.21
CA LYS A 184 -14.04 1.53 7.67
C LYS A 184 -14.09 0.00 7.62
N ALA A 185 -13.42 -0.63 6.65
CA ALA A 185 -13.43 -2.09 6.51
C ALA A 185 -12.77 -2.76 7.72
N LEU A 186 -11.57 -2.28 8.10
CA LEU A 186 -10.86 -2.74 9.29
C LEU A 186 -11.67 -2.55 10.57
N ALA A 187 -12.30 -1.37 10.71
CA ALA A 187 -13.14 -1.09 11.87
C ALA A 187 -14.30 -2.10 12.02
N GLN A 188 -14.92 -2.52 10.92
CA GLN A 188 -16.02 -3.50 10.92
C GLN A 188 -15.52 -4.92 11.19
N ASP A 189 -14.37 -5.31 10.62
CA ASP A 189 -13.74 -6.61 10.91
C ASP A 189 -13.39 -6.72 12.39
N GLN A 190 -12.77 -5.68 12.95
CA GLN A 190 -12.44 -5.63 14.36
C GLN A 190 -13.69 -5.71 15.24
N LYS A 191 -14.77 -5.02 14.86
CA LYS A 191 -16.05 -5.12 15.56
C LYS A 191 -16.54 -6.56 15.59
N SER A 192 -16.51 -7.26 14.46
CA SER A 192 -16.98 -8.65 14.35
C SER A 192 -16.15 -9.57 15.25
N GLU A 193 -14.83 -9.52 15.15
CA GLU A 193 -13.93 -10.36 15.96
C GLU A 193 -14.14 -10.12 17.47
N MET A 194 -14.30 -8.85 17.85
CA MET A 194 -14.56 -8.46 19.23
C MET A 194 -15.95 -8.87 19.72
N SER A 195 -16.98 -8.70 18.90
CA SER A 195 -18.34 -9.16 19.22
C SER A 195 -18.39 -10.65 19.46
N GLU A 196 -17.76 -11.45 18.61
CA GLU A 196 -17.70 -12.90 18.81
C GLU A 196 -16.98 -13.26 20.13
N LEU A 197 -15.98 -12.49 20.56
CA LEU A 197 -15.24 -12.75 21.81
C LEU A 197 -16.08 -12.37 23.03
N ILE A 198 -16.75 -11.22 22.96
CA ILE A 198 -17.69 -10.72 23.98
C ILE A 198 -18.86 -11.71 24.13
N ASP A 199 -19.47 -12.13 23.02
CA ASP A 199 -20.64 -13.02 23.00
C ASP A 199 -20.29 -14.43 23.51
N ALA A 200 -19.15 -14.99 23.09
CA ALA A 200 -18.69 -16.29 23.57
C ALA A 200 -18.41 -16.30 25.09
N ALA A 201 -18.04 -15.15 25.64
CA ALA A 201 -17.76 -14.96 27.05
C ALA A 201 -19.00 -14.51 27.85
N GLY A 202 -20.13 -14.22 27.19
CA GLY A 202 -21.33 -13.69 27.84
C GLY A 202 -21.13 -12.33 28.51
N LEU A 203 -20.16 -11.53 28.05
CA LEU A 203 -19.77 -10.29 28.73
C LEU A 203 -20.76 -9.18 28.40
N PRO A 204 -21.17 -8.34 29.37
CA PRO A 204 -22.12 -7.25 29.16
C PRO A 204 -21.46 -6.03 28.49
N ILE A 205 -20.61 -6.23 27.48
CA ILE A 205 -19.80 -5.18 26.84
C ILE A 205 -20.41 -4.77 25.52
N ASN A 206 -20.67 -3.47 25.37
CA ASN A 206 -21.23 -2.93 24.15
C ASN A 206 -20.15 -2.38 23.20
N SER A 207 -20.00 -3.01 22.04
CA SER A 207 -19.07 -2.66 20.97
C SER A 207 -19.81 -2.10 19.76
N TYR A 208 -19.48 -0.89 19.32
CA TYR A 208 -20.12 -0.27 18.14
C TYR A 208 -19.12 0.44 17.23
N THR A 209 -19.38 0.35 15.94
CA THR A 209 -18.76 1.21 14.93
C THR A 209 -19.50 2.54 14.84
N TYR A 210 -18.74 3.63 14.70
CA TYR A 210 -19.23 4.98 14.46
C TYR A 210 -18.44 5.59 13.30
N ASP A 211 -19.00 5.46 12.11
CA ASP A 211 -18.42 5.92 10.87
C ASP A 211 -19.49 6.61 9.98
N GLY A 212 -19.09 7.06 8.78
CA GLY A 212 -20.01 7.66 7.82
C GLY A 212 -21.16 6.73 7.38
N ASP A 213 -21.00 5.41 7.53
CA ASP A 213 -21.99 4.40 7.11
C ASP A 213 -22.95 4.05 8.27
N THR A 214 -22.70 4.56 9.47
CA THR A 214 -23.49 4.27 10.67
C THR A 214 -24.86 4.98 10.59
N PRO A 215 -25.99 4.24 10.59
CA PRO A 215 -27.33 4.81 10.51
C PRO A 215 -27.65 5.81 11.62
N ALA A 216 -28.34 6.90 11.29
CA ALA A 216 -28.61 8.01 12.21
C ALA A 216 -29.35 7.58 13.50
N ASN A 217 -30.28 6.63 13.39
CA ASN A 217 -31.02 6.07 14.54
C ASN A 217 -30.12 5.28 15.50
N ILE A 218 -29.05 4.65 15.01
CA ILE A 218 -28.11 3.90 15.83
C ILE A 218 -27.11 4.84 16.52
N ARG A 219 -26.73 5.96 15.88
CA ARG A 219 -25.76 6.93 16.41
C ARG A 219 -26.08 7.41 17.82
N GLN A 220 -27.35 7.63 18.15
CA GLN A 220 -27.74 8.06 19.50
C GLN A 220 -27.51 6.96 20.55
N LYS A 221 -27.78 5.70 20.21
CA LYS A 221 -27.52 4.55 21.08
C LYS A 221 -26.02 4.38 21.31
N VAL A 222 -25.22 4.47 20.26
CA VAL A 222 -23.75 4.33 20.34
C VAL A 222 -23.15 5.33 21.33
N ARG A 223 -23.55 6.61 21.24
CA ARG A 223 -23.04 7.68 22.12
C ARG A 223 -23.28 7.44 23.61
N LYS A 224 -24.39 6.78 23.97
CA LYS A 224 -24.77 6.56 25.38
C LYS A 224 -24.34 5.21 25.92
N ALA A 225 -24.40 4.17 25.09
CA ALA A 225 -24.26 2.78 25.55
C ALA A 225 -22.95 2.11 25.12
N GLY A 226 -22.19 2.66 24.18
CA GLY A 226 -20.96 2.03 23.70
C GLY A 226 -19.84 2.07 24.72
N ASN A 227 -19.41 0.91 25.23
CA ASN A 227 -18.15 0.77 25.96
C ASN A 227 -16.97 0.96 25.03
N ILE A 228 -17.06 0.38 23.83
CA ILE A 228 -16.01 0.45 22.82
C ILE A 228 -16.58 1.12 21.57
N VAL A 229 -16.00 2.25 21.20
CA VAL A 229 -16.37 3.02 20.02
C VAL A 229 -15.26 2.87 18.98
N ILE A 230 -15.59 2.28 17.84
CA ILE A 230 -14.65 2.04 16.74
C ILE A 230 -14.94 3.05 15.62
N THR A 231 -13.95 3.86 15.26
CA THR A 231 -14.09 4.95 14.30
C THR A 231 -12.85 5.05 13.40
N ASN A 232 -12.75 6.14 12.64
CA ASN A 232 -11.59 6.52 11.83
C ASN A 232 -11.23 7.99 12.09
N PRO A 233 -10.02 8.44 11.73
CA PRO A 233 -9.61 9.83 11.96
C PRO A 233 -10.55 10.84 11.30
N ASP A 234 -11.07 10.54 10.11
CA ASP A 234 -11.96 11.42 9.36
C ASP A 234 -13.28 11.69 10.14
N MET A 235 -13.87 10.67 10.76
CA MET A 235 -15.09 10.78 11.56
C MET A 235 -14.84 11.30 12.98
N LEU A 236 -13.66 11.04 13.52
CA LEU A 236 -13.21 11.69 14.74
C LEU A 236 -13.16 13.21 14.55
N HIS A 237 -12.53 13.66 13.46
CA HIS A 237 -12.42 15.07 13.06
C HIS A 237 -13.76 15.73 12.76
N SER A 238 -14.59 15.10 11.93
CA SER A 238 -15.80 15.73 11.37
C SER A 238 -17.05 15.62 12.26
N ALA A 239 -17.13 14.62 13.15
CA ALA A 239 -18.38 14.31 13.85
C ALA A 239 -18.28 14.05 15.35
N ILE A 240 -17.15 13.54 15.86
CA ILE A 240 -17.03 13.18 17.28
C ILE A 240 -16.54 14.39 18.09
N LEU A 241 -15.36 14.91 17.76
CA LEU A 241 -14.74 16.04 18.46
C LEU A 241 -15.58 17.32 18.41
N PRO A 242 -16.04 17.82 17.25
CA PRO A 242 -16.89 19.02 17.15
C PRO A 242 -18.24 18.90 17.86
N HIS A 243 -18.64 17.70 18.25
CA HIS A 243 -19.87 17.43 18.97
C HIS A 243 -19.61 16.73 20.30
N HIS A 244 -18.46 17.01 20.94
CA HIS A 244 -18.04 16.37 22.17
C HIS A 244 -19.09 16.43 23.30
N THR A 245 -19.93 17.47 23.33
CA THR A 245 -21.08 17.60 24.24
C THR A 245 -22.14 16.49 24.09
N LYS A 246 -22.19 15.79 22.95
CA LYS A 246 -23.04 14.61 22.74
C LYS A 246 -22.35 13.30 23.17
N TRP A 247 -21.06 13.35 23.51
CA TRP A 247 -20.17 12.24 23.82
C TRP A 247 -19.62 12.29 25.25
N VAL A 248 -20.27 13.04 26.16
CA VAL A 248 -19.85 13.19 27.56
C VAL A 248 -19.53 11.85 28.22
N SER A 249 -20.43 10.86 28.09
CA SER A 249 -20.23 9.52 28.68
C SER A 249 -18.99 8.78 28.18
N LEU A 250 -18.55 9.07 26.93
CA LEU A 250 -17.31 8.54 26.37
C LEU A 250 -16.11 9.25 27.00
N PHE A 251 -16.08 10.59 26.94
CA PHE A 251 -14.92 11.39 27.31
C PHE A 251 -14.64 11.44 28.80
N GLU A 252 -15.66 11.40 29.68
CA GLU A 252 -15.44 11.35 31.15
C GLU A 252 -14.80 10.04 31.61
N ASN A 253 -15.01 8.94 30.87
CA ASN A 253 -14.62 7.60 31.28
C ASN A 253 -13.64 6.93 30.32
N LEU A 254 -12.99 7.70 29.44
CA LEU A 254 -12.07 7.17 28.44
C LEU A 254 -10.77 6.70 29.12
N LYS A 255 -10.48 5.40 29.04
CA LYS A 255 -9.28 4.79 29.61
C LYS A 255 -8.22 4.47 28.56
N PHE A 256 -8.65 4.09 27.36
CA PHE A 256 -7.75 3.71 26.28
C PHE A 256 -8.12 4.37 24.94
N ILE A 257 -7.10 4.76 24.20
CA ILE A 257 -7.18 5.13 22.79
C ILE A 257 -6.29 4.18 21.99
N ILE A 258 -6.88 3.49 21.01
CA ILE A 258 -6.19 2.53 20.17
C ILE A 258 -5.96 3.17 18.80
N LEU A 259 -4.71 3.18 18.34
CA LEU A 259 -4.32 3.61 17.00
C LEU A 259 -3.74 2.40 16.26
N ASP A 260 -4.53 1.79 15.38
CA ASP A 260 -4.06 0.67 14.57
C ASP A 260 -3.40 1.12 13.27
N GLU A 261 -2.47 0.31 12.79
CA GLU A 261 -1.66 0.54 11.59
C GLU A 261 -0.98 1.92 11.56
N LEU A 262 -0.26 2.26 12.65
CA LEU A 262 0.36 3.56 12.90
C LEU A 262 1.15 4.13 11.70
N HIS A 263 1.91 3.29 11.00
CA HIS A 263 2.68 3.62 9.79
C HIS A 263 1.85 4.18 8.61
N ILE A 264 0.51 4.02 8.63
CA ILE A 264 -0.39 4.65 7.65
C ILE A 264 -0.51 6.16 7.92
N TYR A 265 -0.43 6.58 9.18
CA TYR A 265 -0.54 7.98 9.59
C TYR A 265 0.82 8.69 9.40
N ARG A 266 1.24 8.85 8.14
CA ARG A 266 2.46 9.55 7.72
C ARG A 266 2.16 10.64 6.68
N GLY A 267 3.15 11.48 6.37
CA GLY A 267 3.03 12.59 5.41
C GLY A 267 1.96 13.61 5.83
N VAL A 268 1.24 14.18 4.86
CA VAL A 268 0.11 15.10 5.09
C VAL A 268 -0.94 14.46 5.99
N PHE A 269 -1.36 13.24 5.66
CA PHE A 269 -2.42 12.55 6.41
C PHE A 269 -2.02 12.36 7.88
N GLY A 270 -0.80 11.90 8.14
CA GLY A 270 -0.28 11.77 9.50
C GLY A 270 -0.18 13.11 10.25
N SER A 271 0.17 14.19 9.55
CA SER A 271 0.26 15.54 10.13
C SER A 271 -1.10 16.08 10.55
N HIS A 272 -2.14 15.86 9.73
CA HIS A 272 -3.53 16.14 10.12
C HIS A 272 -3.96 15.28 11.30
N VAL A 273 -3.70 13.96 11.25
CA VAL A 273 -4.09 13.03 12.32
C VAL A 273 -3.44 13.42 13.65
N ALA A 274 -2.17 13.83 13.67
CA ALA A 274 -1.50 14.32 14.88
C ALA A 274 -2.27 15.47 15.54
N ASN A 275 -2.71 16.46 14.75
CA ASN A 275 -3.50 17.59 15.25
C ASN A 275 -4.92 17.20 15.66
N VAL A 276 -5.54 16.21 15.00
CA VAL A 276 -6.79 15.60 15.47
C VAL A 276 -6.59 14.93 16.84
N ILE A 277 -5.45 14.29 17.08
CA ILE A 277 -5.12 13.71 18.40
C ILE A 277 -4.83 14.81 19.43
N ARG A 278 -4.18 15.92 19.07
CA ARG A 278 -4.03 17.10 19.97
C ARG A 278 -5.39 17.63 20.44
N ARG A 279 -6.34 17.80 19.52
CA ARG A 279 -7.74 18.16 19.83
C ARG A 279 -8.44 17.15 20.72
N LEU A 280 -8.30 15.85 20.40
CA LEU A 280 -8.84 14.76 21.22
C LEU A 280 -8.32 14.85 22.66
N LYS A 281 -7.01 15.00 22.85
CA LYS A 281 -6.39 15.13 24.18
C LYS A 281 -6.91 16.35 24.94
N ARG A 282 -7.06 17.48 24.27
CA ARG A 282 -7.64 18.71 24.85
C ARG A 282 -9.06 18.46 25.35
N ILE A 283 -9.89 17.80 24.55
CA ILE A 283 -11.26 17.41 24.95
C ILE A 283 -11.24 16.41 26.11
N CYS A 284 -10.38 15.39 26.09
CA CYS A 284 -10.24 14.45 27.21
C CYS A 284 -9.89 15.17 28.52
N ARG A 285 -8.90 16.06 28.49
CA ARG A 285 -8.50 16.88 29.65
C ARG A 285 -9.65 17.75 30.17
N PHE A 286 -10.44 18.36 29.28
CA PHE A 286 -11.62 19.12 29.65
C PHE A 286 -12.66 18.27 30.41
N TYR A 287 -12.87 17.02 29.99
CA TYR A 287 -13.76 16.07 30.67
C TYR A 287 -13.10 15.31 31.85
N GLY A 288 -11.84 15.62 32.18
CA GLY A 288 -11.14 15.01 33.32
C GLY A 288 -10.57 13.61 33.06
N SER A 289 -10.36 13.21 31.80
CA SER A 289 -9.70 11.94 31.44
C SER A 289 -8.33 12.16 30.79
N ASP A 290 -7.40 11.24 31.09
CA ASP A 290 -6.08 11.15 30.44
C ASP A 290 -5.83 9.69 30.03
N PRO A 291 -6.35 9.26 28.87
CA PRO A 291 -6.32 7.86 28.45
C PRO A 291 -4.92 7.41 28.00
N VAL A 292 -4.67 6.10 28.16
CA VAL A 292 -3.46 5.43 27.66
C VAL A 292 -3.57 5.18 26.16
N PHE A 293 -2.52 5.50 25.41
CA PHE A 293 -2.43 5.22 23.98
C PHE A 293 -1.83 3.84 23.73
N ILE A 294 -2.55 3.02 22.97
CA ILE A 294 -2.07 1.73 22.50
C ILE A 294 -1.97 1.79 20.98
N CYS A 295 -0.74 1.78 20.47
CA CYS A 295 -0.47 1.85 19.04
C CYS A 295 0.01 0.50 18.51
N THR A 296 -0.43 0.13 17.30
CA THR A 296 0.07 -1.05 16.58
C THR A 296 0.58 -0.64 15.22
N SER A 297 1.69 -1.23 14.78
CA SER A 297 2.28 -0.91 13.47
C SER A 297 2.84 -2.14 12.77
N ALA A 298 2.99 -2.05 11.45
CA ALA A 298 3.96 -2.85 10.71
C ALA A 298 5.39 -2.42 11.07
N THR A 299 6.37 -3.22 10.66
CA THR A 299 7.78 -2.93 10.87
C THR A 299 8.20 -1.70 10.07
N ILE A 300 8.49 -0.61 10.79
CA ILE A 300 9.12 0.63 10.31
C ILE A 300 10.33 0.93 11.21
N ALA A 301 11.20 1.86 10.82
CA ALA A 301 12.49 2.11 11.49
C ALA A 301 12.30 2.93 12.75
N ASN A 302 11.32 3.83 12.73
CA ASN A 302 11.04 4.78 13.79
C ASN A 302 9.61 4.65 14.39
N PRO A 303 9.14 3.43 14.75
CA PRO A 303 7.76 3.20 15.19
C PRO A 303 7.47 3.89 16.51
N LYS A 304 8.47 3.97 17.40
CA LYS A 304 8.35 4.64 18.68
C LYS A 304 8.23 6.14 18.47
N GLU A 305 9.16 6.72 17.71
CA GLU A 305 9.24 8.15 17.42
C GLU A 305 7.99 8.64 16.70
N LEU A 306 7.48 7.86 15.73
CA LEU A 306 6.20 8.16 15.08
C LEU A 306 5.06 8.16 16.09
N GLY A 307 5.00 7.16 16.97
CA GLY A 307 3.97 7.07 18.01
C GLY A 307 4.01 8.25 18.97
N GLU A 308 5.21 8.65 19.40
CA GLU A 308 5.43 9.80 20.27
C GLU A 308 5.04 11.11 19.57
N LYS A 309 5.47 11.31 18.32
CA LYS A 309 5.15 12.54 17.55
C LYS A 309 3.66 12.64 17.20
N LEU A 310 2.99 11.52 16.88
CA LEU A 310 1.58 11.49 16.52
C LEU A 310 0.67 11.70 17.75
N THR A 311 1.03 11.14 18.90
CA THR A 311 0.20 11.18 20.12
C THR A 311 0.57 12.32 21.08
N GLY A 312 1.82 12.79 21.03
CA GLY A 312 2.39 13.68 22.04
C GLY A 312 2.49 13.04 23.41
N ASN A 313 2.63 11.70 23.48
CA ASN A 313 2.83 10.93 24.71
C ASN A 313 4.13 10.14 24.57
N ARG A 314 4.82 9.90 25.69
CA ARG A 314 5.95 8.96 25.72
C ARG A 314 5.47 7.53 25.45
N MET A 315 6.18 6.81 24.59
CA MET A 315 5.79 5.46 24.17
C MET A 315 6.85 4.42 24.54
N GLU A 316 6.42 3.28 25.09
CA GLU A 316 7.26 2.08 25.17
C GLU A 316 7.21 1.31 23.84
N LEU A 317 8.34 0.76 23.38
CA LEU A 317 8.40 -0.03 22.15
C LEU A 317 8.31 -1.53 22.47
N ILE A 318 7.40 -2.23 21.80
CA ILE A 318 7.26 -3.70 21.91
C ILE A 318 7.55 -4.31 20.53
N ASP A 319 8.74 -4.88 20.36
CA ASP A 319 9.23 -5.48 19.10
C ASP A 319 9.59 -6.98 19.22
N ASN A 320 9.33 -7.57 20.39
CA ASN A 320 9.67 -8.95 20.73
C ASN A 320 8.63 -9.97 20.21
N ASN A 321 8.41 -10.01 18.89
CA ASN A 321 7.40 -10.88 18.26
C ASN A 321 7.60 -12.37 18.61
N GLY A 322 6.66 -12.91 19.37
CA GLY A 322 6.60 -14.32 19.79
C GLY A 322 5.72 -15.22 18.91
N ALA A 323 5.07 -14.70 17.87
CA ALA A 323 4.19 -15.50 17.03
C ALA A 323 4.99 -16.50 16.16
N PRO A 324 4.47 -17.73 15.92
CA PRO A 324 5.11 -18.72 15.06
C PRO A 324 5.13 -18.24 13.61
N ARG A 325 6.15 -18.65 12.87
CA ARG A 325 6.28 -18.39 11.42
C ARG A 325 6.64 -19.67 10.69
N GLY A 326 5.86 -20.01 9.66
CA GLY A 326 6.23 -21.04 8.70
C GLY A 326 7.35 -20.56 7.77
N LYS A 327 8.02 -21.51 7.10
CA LYS A 327 9.06 -21.22 6.11
C LYS A 327 8.47 -20.45 4.92
N LYS A 328 9.15 -19.40 4.47
CA LYS A 328 8.67 -18.52 3.38
C LYS A 328 9.76 -18.33 2.34
N HIS A 329 9.40 -18.51 1.07
CA HIS A 329 10.25 -18.21 -0.06
C HIS A 329 9.85 -16.86 -0.67
N PHE A 330 10.82 -15.99 -0.89
CA PHE A 330 10.64 -14.69 -1.52
C PHE A 330 11.50 -14.64 -2.79
N ILE A 331 10.84 -14.49 -3.94
CA ILE A 331 11.47 -14.48 -5.26
C ILE A 331 11.36 -13.10 -5.87
N PHE A 332 12.48 -12.59 -6.38
CA PHE A 332 12.51 -11.48 -7.32
C PHE A 332 12.56 -12.02 -8.75
N TYR A 333 11.57 -11.66 -9.55
CA TYR A 333 11.40 -12.11 -10.92
C TYR A 333 11.46 -10.91 -11.86
N ASN A 334 12.41 -10.91 -12.80
CA ASN A 334 12.56 -9.85 -13.79
C ASN A 334 12.10 -10.38 -15.16
N PRO A 335 11.06 -9.81 -15.78
CA PRO A 335 10.59 -10.24 -17.09
C PRO A 335 11.71 -10.27 -18.14
N PRO A 336 11.66 -11.23 -19.09
CA PRO A 336 12.70 -11.37 -20.09
C PRO A 336 12.75 -10.14 -21.01
N ILE A 337 13.95 -9.84 -21.51
CA ILE A 337 14.17 -8.78 -22.50
C ILE A 337 13.60 -9.26 -23.85
N VAL A 338 12.72 -8.46 -24.44
CA VAL A 338 12.12 -8.71 -25.77
C VAL A 338 12.86 -7.96 -26.88
N ASN A 339 13.46 -6.81 -26.57
CA ASN A 339 14.35 -6.08 -27.46
C ASN A 339 15.64 -5.72 -26.73
N LYS A 340 16.76 -6.31 -27.15
CA LYS A 340 18.06 -6.12 -26.49
C LYS A 340 18.67 -4.73 -26.72
N GLN A 341 18.49 -4.14 -27.90
CA GLN A 341 19.10 -2.86 -28.26
C GLN A 341 18.50 -1.72 -27.43
N MET A 342 17.17 -1.73 -27.29
CA MET A 342 16.43 -0.71 -26.54
C MET A 342 16.24 -1.08 -25.06
N ASN A 343 16.79 -2.22 -24.62
CA ASN A 343 16.58 -2.81 -23.29
C ASN A 343 15.09 -2.90 -22.87
N ILE A 344 14.20 -3.22 -23.81
CA ILE A 344 12.76 -3.32 -23.55
C ILE A 344 12.44 -4.71 -23.01
N ARG A 345 11.79 -4.75 -21.85
CA ARG A 345 11.36 -5.97 -21.18
C ARG A 345 9.90 -6.32 -21.51
N ARG A 346 9.59 -7.60 -21.44
CA ARG A 346 8.19 -8.07 -21.54
C ARG A 346 7.35 -7.46 -20.41
N SER A 347 6.08 -7.19 -20.70
CA SER A 347 5.13 -6.72 -19.70
C SER A 347 5.04 -7.63 -18.47
N ALA A 348 5.21 -7.04 -17.28
CA ALA A 348 5.05 -7.72 -15.99
C ALA A 348 3.68 -8.42 -15.88
N THR A 349 2.62 -7.80 -16.41
CA THR A 349 1.26 -8.33 -16.45
C THR A 349 1.17 -9.70 -17.13
N LEU A 350 1.90 -9.89 -18.23
CA LEU A 350 1.89 -11.16 -18.98
C LEU A 350 2.68 -12.25 -18.24
N GLU A 351 3.79 -11.90 -17.58
CA GLU A 351 4.54 -12.85 -16.74
C GLU A 351 3.76 -13.22 -15.47
N VAL A 352 3.06 -12.27 -14.84
CA VAL A 352 2.16 -12.54 -13.71
C VAL A 352 1.04 -13.48 -14.13
N ARG A 353 0.42 -13.28 -15.30
CA ARG A 353 -0.58 -14.23 -15.85
C ARG A 353 -0.01 -15.64 -15.95
N LYS A 354 1.21 -15.77 -16.49
CA LYS A 354 1.90 -17.07 -16.67
C LYS A 354 2.17 -17.74 -15.32
N LEU A 355 2.76 -17.00 -14.36
CA LEU A 355 3.11 -17.50 -13.03
C LEU A 355 1.86 -17.86 -12.20
N ALA A 356 0.91 -16.94 -12.07
CA ALA A 356 -0.35 -17.18 -11.34
C ALA A 356 -1.14 -18.35 -11.94
N GLY A 357 -1.12 -18.51 -13.25
CA GLY A 357 -1.76 -19.61 -13.95
C GLY A 357 -1.29 -20.99 -13.48
N GLU A 358 0.00 -21.17 -13.18
CA GLU A 358 0.53 -22.45 -12.67
C GLU A 358 -0.03 -22.80 -11.29
N PHE A 359 -0.14 -21.83 -10.39
CA PHE A 359 -0.69 -22.05 -9.05
C PHE A 359 -2.20 -22.28 -9.09
N LEU A 360 -2.92 -21.44 -9.81
CA LEU A 360 -4.38 -21.49 -9.86
C LEU A 360 -4.87 -22.79 -10.50
N LYS A 361 -4.27 -23.26 -11.60
CA LYS A 361 -4.61 -24.58 -12.20
C LYS A 361 -4.49 -25.75 -11.22
N ASN A 362 -3.58 -25.65 -10.25
CA ASN A 362 -3.37 -26.65 -9.20
C ASN A 362 -4.24 -26.44 -7.94
N LYS A 363 -5.19 -25.49 -7.96
CA LYS A 363 -6.05 -25.11 -6.82
C LYS A 363 -5.27 -24.58 -5.61
N ILE A 364 -4.13 -23.95 -5.85
CA ILE A 364 -3.33 -23.30 -4.81
C ILE A 364 -3.85 -21.88 -4.60
N GLN A 365 -4.19 -21.54 -3.35
CA GLN A 365 -4.74 -20.23 -3.02
C GLN A 365 -3.70 -19.11 -3.26
N THR A 366 -4.03 -18.19 -4.16
CA THR A 366 -3.09 -17.18 -4.68
C THR A 366 -3.71 -15.78 -4.63
N ILE A 367 -2.99 -14.81 -4.04
CA ILE A 367 -3.28 -13.38 -4.17
C ILE A 367 -2.33 -12.73 -5.17
N ILE A 368 -2.88 -11.89 -6.02
CA ILE A 368 -2.13 -11.10 -7.01
C ILE A 368 -2.39 -9.63 -6.72
N PHE A 369 -1.35 -8.89 -6.36
CA PHE A 369 -1.40 -7.44 -6.21
C PHE A 369 -1.04 -6.74 -7.51
N ALA A 370 -1.80 -5.70 -7.85
CA ALA A 370 -1.52 -4.81 -8.97
C ALA A 370 -1.67 -3.35 -8.57
N ARG A 371 -0.82 -2.48 -9.15
CA ARG A 371 -0.71 -1.06 -8.77
C ARG A 371 -1.91 -0.20 -9.16
N SER A 372 -2.75 -0.63 -10.10
CA SER A 372 -3.90 0.16 -10.54
C SER A 372 -5.17 -0.69 -10.68
N ARG A 373 -6.33 -0.05 -10.51
CA ARG A 373 -7.64 -0.69 -10.73
C ARG A 373 -7.74 -1.28 -12.14
N VAL A 374 -7.17 -0.59 -13.14
CA VAL A 374 -7.12 -1.05 -14.54
C VAL A 374 -6.36 -2.37 -14.65
N ARG A 375 -5.15 -2.43 -14.08
CA ARG A 375 -4.33 -3.64 -14.13
C ARG A 375 -4.99 -4.80 -13.39
N VAL A 376 -5.71 -4.52 -12.30
CA VAL A 376 -6.52 -5.54 -11.61
C VAL A 376 -7.54 -6.16 -12.57
N GLU A 377 -8.33 -5.35 -13.28
CA GLU A 377 -9.34 -5.86 -14.21
C GLU A 377 -8.71 -6.60 -15.41
N ILE A 378 -7.58 -6.12 -15.94
CA ILE A 378 -6.84 -6.78 -17.03
C ILE A 378 -6.34 -8.16 -16.59
N ILE A 379 -5.65 -8.24 -15.45
CA ILE A 379 -5.12 -9.50 -14.92
C ILE A 379 -6.26 -10.46 -14.59
N LEU A 380 -7.34 -9.96 -13.97
CA LEU A 380 -8.53 -10.75 -13.64
C LEU A 380 -9.15 -11.37 -14.89
N THR A 381 -9.32 -10.59 -15.96
CA THR A 381 -9.85 -11.06 -17.24
C THR A 381 -8.98 -12.20 -17.79
N TYR A 382 -7.67 -11.97 -17.89
CA TYR A 382 -6.73 -12.95 -18.43
C TYR A 382 -6.67 -14.25 -17.62
N LEU A 383 -6.74 -14.17 -16.30
CA LEU A 383 -6.72 -15.35 -15.43
C LEU A 383 -8.06 -16.09 -15.45
N SER A 384 -9.18 -15.36 -15.46
CA SER A 384 -10.52 -15.95 -15.50
C SER A 384 -10.72 -16.77 -16.78
N GLU A 385 -10.28 -16.26 -17.92
CA GLU A 385 -10.30 -17.00 -19.19
C GLU A 385 -9.42 -18.25 -19.13
N LEU A 386 -8.22 -18.14 -18.56
CA LEU A 386 -7.24 -19.22 -18.50
C LEU A 386 -7.74 -20.44 -17.69
N VAL A 387 -8.51 -20.21 -16.62
CA VAL A 387 -8.95 -21.29 -15.71
C VAL A 387 -10.44 -21.65 -15.85
N ARG A 388 -11.17 -20.98 -16.75
CA ARG A 388 -12.64 -21.10 -16.88
C ARG A 388 -13.11 -22.55 -16.99
N SER A 389 -12.39 -23.36 -17.76
CA SER A 389 -12.73 -24.78 -18.00
C SER A 389 -12.40 -25.72 -16.84
N GLN A 390 -11.56 -25.30 -15.87
CA GLN A 390 -11.05 -26.16 -14.80
C GLN A 390 -11.64 -25.84 -13.42
N LEU A 391 -11.84 -24.56 -13.11
CA LEU A 391 -12.27 -24.10 -11.77
C LEU A 391 -13.68 -23.52 -11.75
N GLY A 392 -14.23 -23.16 -12.92
CA GLY A 392 -15.50 -22.44 -13.01
C GLY A 392 -15.37 -20.93 -12.77
N PRO A 393 -16.43 -20.16 -13.04
CA PRO A 393 -16.36 -18.69 -13.15
C PRO A 393 -16.25 -17.94 -11.81
N LYS A 394 -16.55 -18.58 -10.68
CA LYS A 394 -16.56 -17.92 -9.35
C LYS A 394 -15.28 -18.15 -8.54
N SER A 395 -14.34 -18.92 -9.06
CA SER A 395 -13.13 -19.31 -8.32
C SER A 395 -12.02 -18.27 -8.30
N ILE A 396 -12.08 -17.27 -9.18
CA ILE A 396 -11.19 -16.10 -9.19
C ILE A 396 -12.05 -14.85 -9.10
N ARG A 397 -11.69 -13.92 -8.21
CA ARG A 397 -12.39 -12.64 -8.03
C ARG A 397 -11.42 -11.47 -8.10
N GLY A 398 -11.89 -10.32 -8.57
CA GLY A 398 -11.19 -9.05 -8.33
C GLY A 398 -11.47 -8.55 -6.92
N TYR A 399 -10.66 -7.63 -6.41
CA TYR A 399 -10.94 -6.88 -5.19
C TYR A 399 -10.37 -5.45 -5.28
N ARG A 400 -11.21 -4.46 -5.01
CA ARG A 400 -10.80 -3.05 -4.95
C ARG A 400 -11.72 -2.25 -4.05
N GLY A 401 -11.21 -1.16 -3.48
CA GLY A 401 -11.96 -0.29 -2.56
C GLY A 401 -13.27 0.27 -3.14
N GLY A 402 -13.37 0.40 -4.47
CA GLY A 402 -14.58 0.86 -5.16
C GLY A 402 -15.71 -0.18 -5.29
N TYR A 403 -15.52 -1.42 -4.82
CA TYR A 403 -16.59 -2.41 -4.81
C TYR A 403 -17.61 -2.12 -3.71
N LEU A 404 -18.87 -2.50 -3.98
CA LEU A 404 -19.94 -2.38 -3.00
C LEU A 404 -19.54 -3.12 -1.69
N PRO A 405 -19.87 -2.58 -0.51
CA PRO A 405 -19.55 -3.24 0.76
C PRO A 405 -20.01 -4.70 0.83
N THR A 406 -21.19 -5.02 0.28
CA THR A 406 -21.73 -6.39 0.21
C THR A 406 -20.88 -7.31 -0.65
N GLN A 407 -20.38 -6.83 -1.79
CA GLN A 407 -19.50 -7.59 -2.68
C GLN A 407 -18.14 -7.86 -2.03
N ARG A 408 -17.55 -6.86 -1.37
CA ARG A 408 -16.27 -7.01 -0.66
C ARG A 408 -16.36 -8.10 0.40
N ARG A 409 -17.41 -8.06 1.22
CA ARG A 409 -17.69 -9.07 2.26
C ARG A 409 -17.89 -10.48 1.69
N GLU A 410 -18.57 -10.61 0.55
CA GLU A 410 -18.72 -11.90 -0.14
C GLU A 410 -17.35 -12.46 -0.56
N ILE A 411 -16.47 -11.61 -1.12
CA ILE A 411 -15.13 -12.00 -1.56
C ILE A 411 -14.24 -12.36 -0.37
N GLU A 412 -14.23 -11.53 0.67
CA GLU A 412 -13.47 -11.76 1.91
C GLU A 412 -13.85 -13.09 2.57
N LYS A 413 -15.16 -13.33 2.72
CA LYS A 413 -15.68 -14.59 3.24
C LYS A 413 -15.31 -15.78 2.37
N GLY A 414 -15.41 -15.64 1.04
CA GLY A 414 -15.05 -16.71 0.11
C GLY A 414 -13.55 -17.04 0.13
N LEU A 415 -12.68 -16.04 0.34
CA LEU A 415 -11.25 -16.25 0.55
C LEU A 415 -10.97 -16.97 1.86
N ARG A 416 -11.59 -16.51 2.96
CA ARG A 416 -11.45 -17.08 4.30
C ARG A 416 -11.89 -18.54 4.35
N ASN A 417 -12.99 -18.88 3.67
CA ASN A 417 -13.56 -20.22 3.63
C ASN A 417 -12.84 -21.17 2.65
N GLY A 418 -12.01 -20.65 1.75
CA GLY A 418 -11.35 -21.45 0.72
C GLY A 418 -12.18 -21.73 -0.54
N ASP A 419 -13.33 -21.06 -0.68
CA ASP A 419 -14.20 -21.16 -1.87
C ASP A 419 -13.61 -20.40 -3.07
N ILE A 420 -12.82 -19.35 -2.80
CA ILE A 420 -12.10 -18.55 -3.80
C ILE A 420 -10.63 -18.96 -3.78
N TYR A 421 -10.14 -19.45 -4.93
CA TYR A 421 -8.73 -19.87 -5.11
C TYR A 421 -7.82 -18.72 -5.54
N GLY A 422 -8.37 -17.70 -6.20
CA GLY A 422 -7.60 -16.57 -6.69
C GLY A 422 -8.25 -15.23 -6.39
N VAL A 423 -7.47 -14.26 -5.91
CA VAL A 423 -7.91 -12.87 -5.86
C VAL A 423 -6.90 -11.94 -6.52
N VAL A 424 -7.39 -11.06 -7.39
CA VAL A 424 -6.58 -9.98 -7.98
C VAL A 424 -6.99 -8.68 -7.30
N SER A 425 -6.06 -8.03 -6.60
CA SER A 425 -6.35 -6.87 -5.76
C SER A 425 -5.43 -5.70 -6.03
N THR A 426 -5.94 -4.50 -5.75
CA THR A 426 -5.12 -3.31 -5.47
C THR A 426 -4.48 -3.42 -4.08
N ASN A 427 -3.83 -2.37 -3.59
CA ASN A 427 -3.43 -2.24 -2.19
C ASN A 427 -4.61 -2.31 -1.18
N ALA A 428 -5.86 -2.39 -1.64
CA ALA A 428 -7.02 -2.53 -0.76
C ALA A 428 -6.99 -3.78 0.15
N LEU A 429 -6.33 -4.88 -0.28
CA LEU A 429 -6.08 -6.07 0.55
C LEU A 429 -4.69 -6.08 1.21
N GLU A 430 -3.93 -5.00 1.09
CA GLU A 430 -2.68 -4.81 1.83
C GLU A 430 -2.97 -4.62 3.32
N LEU A 431 -4.03 -3.87 3.62
CA LEU A 431 -4.51 -3.53 4.95
C LEU A 431 -5.20 -4.70 5.65
N GLY A 432 -5.05 -4.80 6.98
CA GLY A 432 -5.43 -5.86 7.95
C GLY A 432 -6.77 -6.61 7.86
N VAL A 433 -7.51 -6.58 6.75
CA VAL A 433 -8.73 -7.36 6.52
C VAL A 433 -8.43 -8.85 6.67
N ASP A 434 -9.26 -9.56 7.43
CA ASP A 434 -9.09 -11.01 7.65
C ASP A 434 -9.64 -11.80 6.45
N ILE A 435 -8.77 -12.04 5.49
CA ILE A 435 -9.03 -12.90 4.33
C ILE A 435 -8.51 -14.34 4.53
N GLY A 436 -8.11 -14.71 5.75
CA GLY A 436 -7.37 -15.93 6.04
C GLY A 436 -5.92 -15.91 5.55
N GLN A 437 -5.26 -17.07 5.56
CA GLN A 437 -3.86 -17.23 5.16
C GLN A 437 -3.74 -17.90 3.79
N LEU A 438 -3.27 -17.15 2.80
CA LEU A 438 -3.06 -17.64 1.44
C LEU A 438 -1.70 -18.34 1.32
N GLN A 439 -1.53 -19.13 0.26
CA GLN A 439 -0.31 -19.91 0.03
C GLN A 439 0.72 -19.15 -0.80
N VAL A 440 0.24 -18.37 -1.78
CA VAL A 440 1.09 -17.65 -2.74
C VAL A 440 0.67 -16.19 -2.84
N CYS A 441 1.64 -15.28 -2.84
CA CYS A 441 1.46 -13.87 -3.14
C CYS A 441 2.30 -13.49 -4.37
N ILE A 442 1.69 -12.80 -5.33
CA ILE A 442 2.38 -12.27 -6.52
C ILE A 442 2.18 -10.76 -6.57
N MET A 443 3.26 -9.99 -6.62
CA MET A 443 3.22 -8.53 -6.78
C MET A 443 3.55 -8.17 -8.23
N THR A 444 2.67 -7.40 -8.88
CA THR A 444 2.86 -6.91 -10.26
C THR A 444 3.55 -5.55 -10.23
N GLY A 445 4.87 -5.58 -10.03
CA GLY A 445 5.74 -4.42 -9.79
C GLY A 445 6.04 -4.21 -8.31
N TYR A 446 6.97 -3.31 -8.01
CA TYR A 446 7.26 -2.90 -6.64
C TYR A 446 6.10 -2.05 -6.10
N PRO A 447 5.60 -2.32 -4.87
CA PRO A 447 4.46 -1.59 -4.30
C PRO A 447 4.68 -0.09 -4.02
N GLY A 448 5.93 0.39 -4.10
CA GLY A 448 6.32 1.77 -3.81
C GLY A 448 7.13 1.90 -2.52
N THR A 449 6.82 1.08 -1.51
CA THR A 449 7.58 0.99 -0.25
C THR A 449 7.87 -0.47 0.14
N ILE A 450 8.96 -0.70 0.87
CA ILE A 450 9.37 -1.98 1.47
C ILE A 450 8.31 -2.40 2.49
N ALA A 451 7.77 -1.47 3.28
CA ALA A 451 6.67 -1.71 4.21
C ALA A 451 5.45 -2.30 3.49
N SER A 452 4.99 -1.68 2.39
CA SER A 452 3.89 -2.20 1.58
C SER A 452 4.21 -3.55 0.96
N ALA A 453 5.44 -3.76 0.48
CA ALA A 453 5.88 -5.05 -0.03
C ALA A 453 5.82 -6.15 1.04
N TRP A 454 6.26 -5.87 2.27
CA TRP A 454 6.16 -6.82 3.37
C TRP A 454 4.72 -7.08 3.83
N GLN A 455 3.85 -6.08 3.77
CA GLN A 455 2.42 -6.26 4.08
C GLN A 455 1.73 -7.15 3.05
N GLN A 456 1.97 -6.90 1.75
CA GLN A 456 1.49 -7.74 0.67
C GLN A 456 2.05 -9.16 0.79
N ALA A 457 3.37 -9.30 1.03
CA ALA A 457 4.03 -10.58 1.30
C ALA A 457 3.48 -11.29 2.55
N GLY A 458 2.97 -10.52 3.52
CA GLY A 458 2.35 -10.98 4.75
C GLY A 458 0.98 -11.63 4.54
N ARG A 459 0.34 -11.45 3.38
CA ARG A 459 -0.92 -12.11 3.00
C ARG A 459 -0.73 -13.56 2.59
N ALA A 460 0.50 -13.94 2.22
CA ALA A 460 0.90 -15.33 2.03
C ALA A 460 1.70 -15.83 3.24
N GLY A 461 1.30 -16.98 3.80
CA GLY A 461 1.98 -17.56 4.96
C GLY A 461 1.01 -18.29 5.87
N ARG A 462 1.20 -19.61 6.03
CA ARG A 462 0.45 -20.42 6.98
C ARG A 462 1.17 -20.52 8.33
N ARG A 463 0.44 -20.69 9.43
CA ARG A 463 1.01 -20.97 10.77
C ARG A 463 1.95 -22.19 10.77
N MET A 464 1.65 -23.20 9.96
CA MET A 464 2.45 -24.42 9.76
C MET A 464 2.41 -24.78 8.26
N GLY A 465 3.48 -24.51 7.52
CA GLY A 465 3.58 -24.81 6.08
C GLY A 465 4.46 -23.83 5.30
N GLU A 466 4.89 -24.22 4.09
CA GLU A 466 5.65 -23.35 3.20
C GLU A 466 4.74 -22.36 2.46
N SER A 467 5.25 -21.14 2.24
CA SER A 467 4.57 -20.10 1.47
C SER A 467 5.52 -19.45 0.47
N LEU A 468 4.95 -18.89 -0.59
CA LEU A 468 5.71 -18.28 -1.66
C LEU A 468 5.26 -16.85 -1.92
N VAL A 469 6.24 -15.96 -2.10
CA VAL A 469 6.06 -14.58 -2.54
C VAL A 469 6.88 -14.38 -3.80
N ILE A 470 6.28 -13.83 -4.86
CA ILE A 470 6.95 -13.49 -6.11
C ILE A 470 6.71 -12.02 -6.42
N MET A 471 7.77 -11.21 -6.45
CA MET A 471 7.71 -9.83 -6.93
C MET A 471 8.19 -9.80 -8.38
N VAL A 472 7.29 -9.43 -9.30
CA VAL A 472 7.55 -9.36 -10.74
C VAL A 472 7.80 -7.91 -11.12
N ALA A 473 9.05 -7.50 -11.41
CA ALA A 473 9.36 -6.11 -11.75
C ALA A 473 8.71 -5.66 -13.05
N SER A 474 8.34 -4.38 -13.11
CA SER A 474 8.07 -3.66 -14.36
C SER A 474 9.34 -2.96 -14.88
N SER A 475 9.22 -2.23 -15.99
CA SER A 475 10.31 -1.43 -16.56
C SER A 475 10.57 -0.11 -15.80
N ALA A 476 9.79 0.21 -14.77
CA ALA A 476 10.01 1.42 -13.97
C ALA A 476 11.42 1.41 -13.33
N PRO A 477 12.12 2.55 -13.22
CA PRO A 477 13.48 2.60 -12.67
C PRO A 477 13.55 2.00 -11.27
N LEU A 478 12.60 2.39 -10.42
CA LEU A 478 12.48 1.93 -9.05
C LEU A 478 12.33 0.40 -8.95
N ASP A 479 11.49 -0.20 -9.80
CA ASP A 479 11.30 -1.65 -9.83
C ASP A 479 12.59 -2.39 -10.22
N GLN A 480 13.32 -1.88 -11.21
CA GLN A 480 14.58 -2.47 -11.67
C GLN A 480 15.66 -2.34 -10.59
N TYR A 481 15.80 -1.15 -9.99
CA TYR A 481 16.75 -0.91 -8.91
C TYR A 481 16.52 -1.86 -7.72
N VAL A 482 15.29 -2.01 -7.25
CA VAL A 482 14.97 -2.90 -6.11
C VAL A 482 15.31 -4.36 -6.43
N ILE A 483 15.00 -4.83 -7.63
CA ILE A 483 15.28 -6.22 -8.01
C ILE A 483 16.77 -6.49 -8.23
N GLU A 484 17.51 -5.53 -8.78
CA GLU A 484 18.95 -5.62 -9.01
C GLU A 484 19.76 -5.49 -7.71
N ASN A 485 19.19 -4.84 -6.69
CA ASN A 485 19.79 -4.66 -5.37
C ASN A 485 18.97 -5.40 -4.28
N PRO A 486 18.89 -6.75 -4.31
CA PRO A 486 18.07 -7.49 -3.34
C PRO A 486 18.53 -7.30 -1.89
N GLN A 487 19.81 -7.05 -1.66
CA GLN A 487 20.32 -6.76 -0.33
C GLN A 487 19.69 -5.49 0.25
N TYR A 488 19.48 -4.44 -0.56
CA TYR A 488 18.79 -3.23 -0.13
C TYR A 488 17.41 -3.56 0.45
N PHE A 489 16.61 -4.34 -0.29
CA PHE A 489 15.26 -4.73 0.13
C PHE A 489 15.22 -5.64 1.38
N PHE A 490 16.15 -6.60 1.51
CA PHE A 490 16.15 -7.57 2.60
C PHE A 490 16.96 -7.12 3.83
N SER A 491 17.79 -6.08 3.70
CA SER A 491 18.53 -5.50 4.81
C SER A 491 17.59 -4.76 5.79
N GLN A 492 17.98 -4.70 7.06
CA GLN A 492 17.23 -3.93 8.06
C GLN A 492 17.50 -2.44 7.87
N SER A 493 16.73 -1.80 7.01
CA SER A 493 16.26 -0.45 7.29
C SER A 493 14.86 -0.30 6.74
N PRO A 494 13.83 -0.72 7.48
CA PRO A 494 12.49 -0.40 7.09
C PRO A 494 12.34 1.11 7.29
N GLU A 495 12.57 1.96 6.31
CA GLU A 495 11.74 3.15 6.07
C GLU A 495 11.26 3.96 7.34
N THR A 496 11.77 5.18 7.52
CA THR A 496 11.35 6.15 8.56
C THR A 496 10.07 6.94 8.23
N ALA A 497 8.94 6.65 8.88
CA ALA A 497 7.69 7.39 8.68
C ALA A 497 7.77 8.80 9.30
N ARG A 498 7.56 9.84 8.49
CA ARG A 498 7.60 11.25 8.94
C ARG A 498 6.25 11.93 8.85
N ILE A 499 6.07 12.90 9.73
CA ILE A 499 4.95 13.83 9.80
C ILE A 499 5.50 15.21 10.17
N ASN A 500 4.84 16.26 9.69
CA ASN A 500 5.05 17.64 10.10
C ASN A 500 3.74 18.22 10.66
N PRO A 501 3.38 17.87 11.92
CA PRO A 501 2.15 18.35 12.54
C PRO A 501 2.09 19.88 12.66
N ASP A 502 3.24 20.54 12.61
CA ASP A 502 3.37 21.98 12.80
C ASP A 502 3.50 22.72 11.46
N ASN A 503 3.22 22.06 10.32
CA ASN A 503 2.96 22.74 9.06
C ASN A 503 1.87 23.80 9.29
N LEU A 504 2.18 25.06 8.97
CA LEU A 504 1.36 26.22 9.34
C LEU A 504 -0.09 26.10 8.85
N ILE A 505 -0.30 25.64 7.60
CA ILE A 505 -1.63 25.51 7.00
C ILE A 505 -2.46 24.46 7.76
N ILE A 506 -1.87 23.28 7.98
CA ILE A 506 -2.51 22.19 8.72
C ILE A 506 -2.80 22.62 10.17
N LEU A 507 -1.85 23.29 10.81
CA LEU A 507 -1.93 23.74 12.19
C LEU A 507 -3.04 24.78 12.37
N VAL A 508 -3.08 25.82 11.53
CA VAL A 508 -4.11 26.87 11.54
C VAL A 508 -5.49 26.27 11.36
N ASP A 509 -5.67 25.36 10.41
CA ASP A 509 -6.96 24.70 10.17
C ASP A 509 -7.43 23.88 11.37
N HIS A 510 -6.51 23.21 12.06
CA HIS A 510 -6.85 22.48 13.27
C HIS A 510 -7.01 23.36 14.52
N ILE A 511 -6.37 24.51 14.60
CA ILE A 511 -6.61 25.52 15.64
C ILE A 511 -8.03 26.10 15.48
N LYS A 512 -8.47 26.40 14.25
CA LYS A 512 -9.86 26.80 13.97
C LYS A 512 -10.86 25.75 14.49
N CYS A 513 -10.64 24.47 14.16
CA CYS A 513 -11.48 23.40 14.69
C CYS A 513 -11.43 23.29 16.22
N ALA A 514 -10.25 23.40 16.81
CA ALA A 514 -10.07 23.31 18.25
C ALA A 514 -10.77 24.46 18.98
N ALA A 515 -10.73 25.68 18.44
CA ALA A 515 -11.40 26.85 19.00
C ALA A 515 -12.93 26.75 18.91
N TYR A 516 -13.45 26.16 17.83
CA TYR A 516 -14.87 25.81 17.70
C TYR A 516 -15.31 24.80 18.77
N GLU A 517 -14.47 23.81 19.07
CA GLU A 517 -14.74 22.79 20.09
C GLU A 517 -14.71 23.39 21.50
N LEU A 518 -13.59 24.04 21.86
CA LEU A 518 -13.38 24.63 23.17
C LEU A 518 -12.60 25.94 23.01
N SER A 519 -13.01 26.98 23.76
CA SER A 519 -12.31 28.26 23.77
C SER A 519 -10.86 28.12 24.24
N PHE A 520 -9.90 28.71 23.53
CA PHE A 520 -8.49 28.75 23.95
C PHE A 520 -8.28 29.75 25.09
N GLY A 521 -7.47 29.39 26.08
CA GLY A 521 -6.94 30.32 27.08
C GLY A 521 -5.64 30.97 26.62
N THR A 522 -5.22 32.06 27.27
CA THR A 522 -3.97 32.78 26.98
C THR A 522 -2.72 31.93 27.13
N ASP A 523 -2.67 31.06 28.14
CA ASP A 523 -1.48 30.26 28.44
C ASP A 523 -1.58 28.82 27.92
N GLU A 524 -2.56 28.54 27.05
CA GLU A 524 -2.79 27.21 26.52
C GLU A 524 -1.92 26.93 25.29
N THR A 525 -1.14 25.87 25.33
CA THR A 525 -0.38 25.40 24.16
C THR A 525 -1.19 24.41 23.32
N PHE A 526 -0.85 24.29 22.04
CA PHE A 526 -1.42 23.26 21.17
C PHE A 526 -0.33 22.29 20.72
N GLY A 527 -0.11 21.27 21.55
CA GLY A 527 1.09 20.44 21.44
C GLY A 527 2.27 21.16 22.10
N GLU A 528 3.37 21.31 21.37
CA GLU A 528 4.57 22.04 21.82
C GLU A 528 4.57 23.51 21.35
N MET A 529 3.65 23.87 20.46
CA MET A 529 3.57 25.20 19.86
C MET A 529 2.83 26.18 20.76
N ASP A 530 3.36 27.40 20.84
CA ASP A 530 2.60 28.58 21.24
C ASP A 530 1.64 28.94 20.09
N VAL A 531 0.39 29.18 20.44
CA VAL A 531 -0.68 29.49 19.48
C VAL A 531 -1.10 30.95 19.50
N GLN A 532 -0.51 31.79 20.35
CA GLN A 532 -0.96 33.17 20.52
C GLN A 532 -0.97 33.97 19.21
N GLU A 533 0.13 33.96 18.44
CA GLU A 533 0.21 34.67 17.16
C GLU A 533 -0.87 34.19 16.17
N ILE A 534 -1.14 32.87 16.14
CA ILE A 534 -2.18 32.30 15.29
C ILE A 534 -3.58 32.72 15.77
N LEU A 535 -3.81 32.76 17.09
CA LEU A 535 -5.08 33.20 17.67
C LEU A 535 -5.35 34.69 17.44
N GLU A 536 -4.31 35.52 17.51
CA GLU A 536 -4.36 36.94 17.19
C GLU A 536 -4.68 37.15 15.71
N PHE A 537 -3.95 36.50 14.81
CA PHE A 537 -4.23 36.51 13.38
C PHE A 537 -5.66 36.08 13.05
N LEU A 538 -6.14 34.97 13.65
CA LEU A 538 -7.53 34.52 13.44
C LEU A 538 -8.58 35.48 14.04
N THR A 539 -8.20 36.31 15.01
CA THR A 539 -9.07 37.37 15.55
C THR A 539 -9.14 38.55 14.57
N GLU A 540 -8.01 38.93 13.96
CA GLU A 540 -7.95 39.96 12.90
C GLU A 540 -8.78 39.55 11.67
N GLU A 541 -8.67 38.28 11.27
CA GLU A 541 -9.48 37.67 10.19
C GLU A 541 -10.96 37.45 10.56
N ARG A 542 -11.40 37.91 11.74
CA ARG A 542 -12.78 37.81 12.24
C ARG A 542 -13.30 36.38 12.33
N VAL A 543 -12.41 35.41 12.49
CA VAL A 543 -12.75 34.00 12.72
C VAL A 543 -12.98 33.76 14.22
N LEU A 544 -12.14 34.38 15.05
CA LEU A 544 -12.21 34.31 16.50
C LEU A 544 -12.60 35.66 17.13
N HIS A 545 -13.11 35.60 18.35
CA HIS A 545 -13.36 36.73 19.22
C HIS A 545 -12.61 36.55 20.54
N GLN A 546 -11.70 37.46 20.86
CA GLN A 546 -11.11 37.49 22.19
C GLN A 546 -12.06 38.20 23.16
N ASN A 547 -12.40 37.54 24.27
CA ASN A 547 -13.16 38.13 25.37
C ASN A 547 -12.51 37.73 26.71
N GLY A 548 -11.92 38.72 27.39
CA GLY A 548 -11.06 38.46 28.55
C GLY A 548 -9.85 37.60 28.14
N ASP A 549 -9.53 36.61 28.96
CA ASP A 549 -8.36 35.73 28.75
C ASP A 549 -8.66 34.53 27.84
N LYS A 550 -9.69 34.63 26.99
CA LYS A 550 -10.14 33.52 26.14
C LYS A 550 -10.51 33.94 24.72
N TRP A 551 -10.22 33.06 23.77
CA TRP A 551 -10.64 33.17 22.38
C TRP A 551 -11.81 32.23 22.09
N TYR A 552 -12.88 32.80 21.56
CA TYR A 552 -14.12 32.11 21.21
C TYR A 552 -14.29 32.08 19.70
N TRP A 553 -14.88 30.99 19.19
CA TRP A 553 -15.31 30.93 17.81
C TRP A 553 -16.46 31.92 17.54
N MET A 554 -16.33 32.76 16.51
CA MET A 554 -17.32 33.81 16.18
C MET A 554 -18.10 33.53 14.88
N ASN A 555 -17.67 32.56 14.07
CA ASN A 555 -18.20 32.36 12.72
C ASN A 555 -19.36 31.34 12.71
N ASP A 556 -20.36 31.50 11.84
CA ASP A 556 -21.47 30.52 11.71
C ASP A 556 -21.04 29.24 10.96
N SER A 557 -19.89 29.28 10.29
CA SER A 557 -19.35 28.14 9.55
C SER A 557 -18.83 27.05 10.47
N PHE A 558 -18.99 25.81 10.00
CA PHE A 558 -18.51 24.62 10.68
C PHE A 558 -17.14 24.21 10.10
N PRO A 559 -16.02 24.51 10.78
CA PRO A 559 -14.68 24.43 10.17
C PRO A 559 -14.32 23.00 9.76
N ALA A 560 -14.75 21.99 10.52
CA ALA A 560 -14.40 20.59 10.26
C ALA A 560 -15.04 19.98 9.00
N HIS A 561 -16.00 20.64 8.34
CA HIS A 561 -16.52 20.18 7.05
C HIS A 561 -15.61 20.57 5.86
N ASN A 562 -14.86 21.65 5.98
CA ASN A 562 -14.06 22.19 4.89
C ASN A 562 -12.64 21.62 4.86
N ILE A 563 -12.26 20.86 5.89
CA ILE A 563 -10.91 20.31 6.03
C ILE A 563 -10.95 18.82 5.72
N SER A 564 -10.30 18.43 4.63
CA SER A 564 -10.03 17.03 4.33
C SER A 564 -8.73 16.61 5.00
N LEU A 565 -8.74 15.56 5.82
CA LEU A 565 -7.49 15.07 6.44
C LEU A 565 -6.53 14.46 5.41
N ARG A 566 -7.02 14.13 4.21
CA ARG A 566 -6.30 13.37 3.19
C ARG A 566 -5.82 14.22 2.03
N SER A 567 -6.14 15.51 2.01
CA SER A 567 -5.65 16.48 1.04
C SER A 567 -5.08 17.68 1.78
N ALA A 568 -3.98 18.25 1.29
CA ALA A 568 -3.47 19.50 1.82
C ALA A 568 -4.16 20.74 1.18
N SER A 569 -4.75 20.60 -0.01
CA SER A 569 -5.44 21.70 -0.68
C SER A 569 -6.85 21.89 -0.13
N GLN A 570 -7.22 23.15 0.11
CA GLN A 570 -8.58 23.53 0.51
C GLN A 570 -9.56 23.50 -0.67
N GLU A 571 -9.06 23.53 -1.92
CA GLU A 571 -9.86 23.49 -3.13
C GLU A 571 -9.44 22.32 -4.04
N ASN A 572 -10.43 21.51 -4.45
CA ASN A 572 -10.28 20.45 -5.43
C ASN A 572 -11.11 20.78 -6.67
N VAL A 573 -10.63 20.38 -7.84
CA VAL A 573 -11.41 20.32 -9.07
C VAL A 573 -12.28 19.07 -9.05
N VAL A 574 -13.60 19.25 -9.08
CA VAL A 574 -14.60 18.19 -9.15
C VAL A 574 -14.72 17.69 -10.59
N ILE A 575 -14.54 16.39 -10.80
CA ILE A 575 -14.56 15.75 -12.12
C ILE A 575 -15.97 15.18 -12.37
N ILE A 576 -16.63 15.66 -13.41
CA ILE A 576 -18.04 15.43 -13.71
C ILE A 576 -18.16 14.69 -15.04
N ASP A 577 -18.62 13.43 -15.01
CA ASP A 577 -18.95 12.66 -16.21
C ASP A 577 -20.30 13.15 -16.78
N GLN A 578 -20.24 13.73 -17.98
CA GLN A 578 -21.39 14.18 -18.75
C GLN A 578 -21.60 13.41 -20.06
N THR A 579 -21.04 12.19 -20.17
CA THR A 579 -21.21 11.30 -21.33
C THR A 579 -22.69 11.12 -21.68
N ASP A 580 -23.53 10.96 -20.66
CA ASP A 580 -24.99 11.00 -20.78
C ASP A 580 -25.52 12.24 -20.07
N ARG A 581 -25.94 13.24 -20.85
CA ARG A 581 -26.46 14.52 -20.33
C ARG A 581 -27.72 14.36 -19.49
N SER A 582 -28.43 13.23 -19.60
CA SER A 582 -29.59 12.94 -18.76
C SER A 582 -29.22 12.33 -17.40
N ASN A 583 -27.97 11.90 -17.23
CA ASN A 583 -27.45 11.25 -16.03
C ASN A 583 -26.01 11.69 -15.72
N VAL A 584 -25.86 13.00 -15.48
CA VAL A 584 -24.59 13.61 -15.09
C VAL A 584 -24.21 13.15 -13.68
N LYS A 585 -22.95 12.77 -13.48
CA LYS A 585 -22.45 12.28 -12.19
C LYS A 585 -21.04 12.76 -11.90
N VAL A 586 -20.76 13.05 -10.65
CA VAL A 586 -19.39 13.26 -10.18
C VAL A 586 -18.66 11.91 -10.16
N ILE A 587 -17.49 11.84 -10.80
CA ILE A 587 -16.67 10.63 -10.86
C ILE A 587 -15.39 10.72 -10.01
N GLY A 588 -14.93 11.91 -9.67
CA GLY A 588 -13.73 12.08 -8.86
C GLY A 588 -13.46 13.54 -8.51
N GLU A 589 -12.34 13.75 -7.84
CA GLU A 589 -11.79 15.06 -7.49
C GLU A 589 -10.27 15.02 -7.67
N MET A 590 -9.65 16.17 -7.90
CA MET A 590 -8.20 16.32 -8.02
C MET A 590 -7.78 17.68 -7.44
N ASP A 591 -6.60 17.77 -6.82
CA ASP A 591 -6.08 19.06 -6.36
C ASP A 591 -5.84 20.01 -7.56
N THR A 592 -5.96 21.31 -7.33
CA THR A 592 -5.86 22.34 -8.38
C THR A 592 -4.51 22.33 -9.09
N PHE A 593 -3.42 22.06 -8.37
CA PHE A 593 -2.08 22.05 -8.96
C PHE A 593 -1.91 20.87 -9.94
N SER A 594 -2.34 19.66 -9.57
CA SER A 594 -2.36 18.50 -10.46
C SER A 594 -3.34 18.65 -11.62
N ALA A 595 -4.46 19.37 -11.42
CA ALA A 595 -5.46 19.60 -12.46
C ALA A 595 -4.89 20.38 -13.66
N LEU A 596 -3.85 21.21 -13.45
CA LEU A 596 -3.16 21.94 -14.52
C LEU A 596 -2.65 21.00 -15.63
N THR A 597 -2.18 19.81 -15.28
CA THR A 597 -1.54 18.87 -16.21
C THR A 597 -2.38 17.65 -16.52
N LEU A 598 -3.31 17.28 -15.64
CA LEU A 598 -4.08 16.05 -15.76
C LEU A 598 -5.55 16.27 -16.12
N LEU A 599 -6.05 17.50 -15.97
CA LEU A 599 -7.45 17.85 -16.23
C LEU A 599 -7.60 19.07 -17.15
N HIS A 600 -6.53 19.53 -17.81
CA HIS A 600 -6.64 20.58 -18.81
C HIS A 600 -7.62 20.18 -19.93
N ASP A 601 -8.11 21.16 -20.69
CA ASP A 601 -8.95 20.89 -21.86
C ASP A 601 -8.27 19.88 -22.79
N GLU A 602 -9.04 18.89 -23.27
CA GLU A 602 -8.58 17.72 -24.03
C GLU A 602 -7.72 16.68 -23.29
N ALA A 603 -7.45 16.85 -21.99
CA ALA A 603 -6.71 15.83 -21.23
C ALA A 603 -7.44 14.48 -21.23
N ILE A 604 -6.69 13.39 -21.34
CA ILE A 604 -7.19 12.04 -21.15
C ILE A 604 -7.07 11.68 -19.68
N TYR A 605 -8.16 11.87 -18.95
CA TYR A 605 -8.29 11.47 -17.57
C TYR A 605 -8.66 9.99 -17.46
N LEU A 606 -7.76 9.22 -16.84
CA LEU A 606 -7.94 7.79 -16.63
C LEU A 606 -8.61 7.54 -15.27
N HIS A 607 -9.94 7.41 -15.26
CA HIS A 607 -10.67 7.09 -14.04
C HIS A 607 -11.05 5.62 -13.98
N GLN A 608 -10.36 4.85 -13.15
CA GLN A 608 -10.61 3.41 -12.96
C GLN A 608 -10.47 2.57 -14.25
N GLY A 609 -9.67 3.03 -15.22
CA GLY A 609 -9.43 2.31 -16.47
C GLY A 609 -10.47 2.55 -17.55
N ILE A 610 -11.50 3.31 -17.21
CA ILE A 610 -12.33 3.97 -18.18
C ILE A 610 -11.61 5.26 -18.54
N GLN A 611 -11.42 5.49 -19.83
CA GLN A 611 -10.80 6.71 -20.32
C GLN A 611 -11.89 7.77 -20.46
N TYR A 612 -11.60 8.95 -19.95
CA TYR A 612 -12.43 10.11 -20.13
C TYR A 612 -11.57 11.18 -20.79
N GLN A 613 -12.15 11.88 -21.75
CA GLN A 613 -11.55 13.11 -22.26
C GLN A 613 -12.20 14.28 -21.53
N VAL A 614 -11.38 15.20 -21.04
CA VAL A 614 -11.86 16.49 -20.54
C VAL A 614 -12.35 17.29 -21.72
N GLU A 615 -13.65 17.57 -21.73
CA GLU A 615 -14.26 18.44 -22.74
C GLU A 615 -14.10 19.91 -22.36
N TYR A 616 -14.13 20.22 -21.07
CA TYR A 616 -14.02 21.57 -20.55
C TYR A 616 -13.59 21.57 -19.08
N LEU A 617 -12.56 22.34 -18.74
CA LEU A 617 -12.15 22.65 -17.37
C LEU A 617 -12.63 24.06 -17.00
N ASP A 618 -13.67 24.12 -16.18
CA ASP A 618 -14.09 25.34 -15.51
C ASP A 618 -13.15 25.61 -14.31
N TRP A 619 -12.13 26.44 -14.56
CA TRP A 619 -11.12 26.74 -13.56
C TRP A 619 -11.65 27.57 -12.39
N ASP A 620 -12.58 28.48 -12.63
CA ASP A 620 -13.11 29.38 -11.60
C ASP A 620 -14.06 28.62 -10.67
N GLU A 621 -14.94 27.79 -11.23
CA GLU A 621 -15.89 26.97 -10.47
C GLU A 621 -15.30 25.63 -9.99
N LYS A 622 -14.03 25.36 -10.31
CA LYS A 622 -13.30 24.12 -9.97
C LYS A 622 -14.06 22.87 -10.44
N LYS A 623 -14.48 22.83 -11.71
CA LYS A 623 -15.21 21.70 -12.30
C LYS A 623 -14.59 21.25 -13.62
N ALA A 624 -14.17 20.00 -13.70
CA ALA A 624 -13.74 19.37 -14.95
C ALA A 624 -14.88 18.54 -15.53
N PHE A 625 -15.43 18.96 -16.66
CA PHE A 625 -16.47 18.22 -17.38
C PHE A 625 -15.82 17.26 -18.36
N VAL A 626 -16.15 15.97 -18.23
CA VAL A 626 -15.50 14.90 -18.97
C VAL A 626 -16.52 13.99 -19.65
N ALA A 627 -16.13 13.41 -20.78
CA ALA A 627 -16.91 12.40 -21.50
C ALA A 627 -16.09 11.13 -21.72
N LYS A 628 -16.73 9.97 -21.67
CA LYS A 628 -16.06 8.68 -21.91
C LYS A 628 -15.57 8.58 -23.34
N VAL A 629 -14.33 8.12 -23.48
CA VAL A 629 -13.70 7.85 -24.77
C VAL A 629 -13.02 6.48 -24.74
N ASP A 630 -12.64 5.99 -25.91
CA ASP A 630 -11.81 4.81 -26.09
C ASP A 630 -10.73 5.16 -27.11
N VAL A 631 -9.55 5.54 -26.59
CA VAL A 631 -8.40 5.98 -27.39
C VAL A 631 -7.17 5.12 -27.08
N ASP A 632 -6.24 5.05 -28.04
CA ASP A 632 -5.00 4.27 -27.91
C ASP A 632 -3.83 5.07 -27.33
N TYR A 633 -4.09 6.27 -26.80
CA TYR A 633 -3.11 7.19 -26.24
C TYR A 633 -3.54 7.78 -24.88
N PHE A 634 -2.60 8.32 -24.13
CA PHE A 634 -2.83 9.17 -22.96
C PHE A 634 -2.21 10.54 -23.19
N THR A 635 -2.57 11.51 -22.35
CA THR A 635 -1.99 12.85 -22.40
C THR A 635 -0.96 13.03 -21.31
N ASP A 636 0.11 13.74 -21.63
CA ASP A 636 1.14 14.14 -20.67
C ASP A 636 1.47 15.62 -20.91
N ALA A 637 1.46 16.43 -19.86
CA ALA A 637 1.56 17.88 -19.95
C ALA A 637 2.85 18.41 -19.33
N ASN A 638 3.46 19.36 -20.02
CA ASN A 638 4.64 20.05 -19.53
C ASN A 638 4.23 21.27 -18.70
N LEU A 639 4.68 21.29 -17.45
CA LEU A 639 4.67 22.50 -16.62
C LEU A 639 5.94 23.31 -16.93
N ALA A 640 5.76 24.52 -17.40
CA ALA A 640 6.79 25.54 -17.30
C ALA A 640 6.85 25.97 -15.83
N VAL A 641 7.90 25.56 -15.14
CA VAL A 641 8.12 25.85 -13.72
C VAL A 641 9.20 26.91 -13.59
N GLN A 642 8.86 28.06 -13.00
CA GLN A 642 9.83 29.01 -12.49
C GLN A 642 9.92 28.86 -10.98
N LEU A 643 11.14 28.77 -10.47
CA LEU A 643 11.38 28.57 -9.05
C LEU A 643 12.26 29.70 -8.53
N ARG A 644 11.84 30.31 -7.41
CA ARG A 644 12.57 31.37 -6.71
C ARG A 644 12.79 30.96 -5.27
N VAL A 645 14.03 31.09 -4.79
CA VAL A 645 14.36 30.91 -3.37
C VAL A 645 13.89 32.15 -2.61
N LEU A 646 13.10 31.94 -1.56
CA LEU A 646 12.62 32.99 -0.67
C LEU A 646 13.58 33.17 0.50
N GLU A 647 13.86 32.07 1.20
CA GLU A 647 14.72 32.02 2.37
C GLU A 647 15.55 30.74 2.33
N GLU A 648 16.79 30.81 2.84
CA GLU A 648 17.68 29.67 2.98
C GLU A 648 17.94 29.41 4.47
N ASP A 649 17.57 28.22 4.93
CA ASP A 649 17.66 27.85 6.34
C ASP A 649 18.93 27.06 6.65
N LYS A 650 19.34 26.20 5.70
CA LYS A 650 20.45 25.26 5.87
C LYS A 650 21.30 25.23 4.62
N ARG A 651 22.62 25.23 4.78
CA ARG A 651 23.60 25.17 3.68
C ARG A 651 24.79 24.31 4.02
N LYS A 652 25.17 23.45 3.09
CA LYS A 652 26.43 22.69 3.06
C LYS A 652 27.13 23.04 1.76
N GLU A 653 28.27 23.70 1.86
CA GLU A 653 29.08 24.08 0.70
C GLU A 653 30.39 23.32 0.69
N THR A 654 30.76 22.84 -0.50
CA THR A 654 32.08 22.26 -0.76
C THR A 654 32.66 22.87 -2.04
N PHE A 655 33.88 22.50 -2.42
CA PHE A 655 34.54 23.09 -3.58
C PHE A 655 33.76 22.90 -4.89
N ALA A 656 33.08 21.77 -5.07
CA ALA A 656 32.45 21.40 -6.33
C ALA A 656 30.91 21.54 -6.33
N ALA A 657 30.26 21.55 -5.17
CA ALA A 657 28.81 21.66 -5.08
C ALA A 657 28.34 22.37 -3.81
N GLU A 658 27.10 22.82 -3.86
CA GLU A 658 26.38 23.45 -2.78
C GLU A 658 25.04 22.73 -2.61
N ILE A 659 24.78 22.25 -1.40
CA ILE A 659 23.49 21.66 -1.01
C ILE A 659 22.85 22.62 -0.02
N ALA A 660 21.65 23.07 -0.32
CA ALA A 660 20.91 23.96 0.56
C ALA A 660 19.45 23.53 0.68
N PHE A 661 18.81 24.06 1.71
CA PHE A 661 17.41 23.82 2.04
C PHE A 661 16.80 25.10 2.59
N GLY A 662 15.55 25.36 2.23
CA GLY A 662 14.76 26.49 2.71
C GLY A 662 13.46 26.62 1.93
N ASP A 663 12.86 27.80 2.04
CA ASP A 663 11.57 28.10 1.43
C ASP A 663 11.71 28.61 -0.01
N VAL A 664 10.82 28.12 -0.87
CA VAL A 664 10.78 28.47 -2.28
C VAL A 664 9.38 28.82 -2.73
N THR A 665 9.32 29.64 -3.76
CA THR A 665 8.10 29.89 -4.53
C THR A 665 8.23 29.20 -5.88
N VAL A 666 7.25 28.36 -6.19
CA VAL A 666 7.12 27.62 -7.43
C VAL A 666 5.98 28.23 -8.21
N ASN A 667 6.31 28.93 -9.29
CA ASN A 667 5.34 29.37 -10.26
C ASN A 667 5.24 28.32 -11.37
N ALA A 668 4.06 27.75 -11.55
CA ALA A 668 3.84 26.68 -12.50
C ALA A 668 2.77 27.09 -13.51
N MET A 669 3.09 26.99 -14.79
CA MET A 669 2.16 27.23 -15.89
C MET A 669 2.16 26.02 -16.82
N ALA A 670 1.02 25.38 -16.98
CA ALA A 670 0.87 24.33 -17.97
C ALA A 670 0.83 24.97 -19.37
N THR A 671 1.71 24.52 -20.27
CA THR A 671 1.93 25.19 -21.56
C THR A 671 1.44 24.36 -22.74
N ILE A 672 1.92 23.12 -22.81
CA ILE A 672 1.59 22.18 -23.87
C ILE A 672 1.38 20.80 -23.27
N PHE A 673 0.56 19.99 -23.93
CA PHE A 673 0.49 18.55 -23.69
C PHE A 673 0.85 17.77 -24.93
N LYS A 674 1.35 16.56 -24.72
CA LYS A 674 1.66 15.54 -25.73
C LYS A 674 0.61 14.44 -25.65
N LYS A 675 0.28 13.84 -26.79
CA LYS A 675 -0.54 12.63 -26.92
C LYS A 675 0.44 11.46 -27.09
N ILE A 676 0.50 10.55 -26.13
CA ILE A 676 1.49 9.46 -26.06
C ILE A 676 0.77 8.12 -26.18
N LYS A 677 1.17 7.28 -27.13
CA LYS A 677 0.54 5.98 -27.36
C LYS A 677 0.83 4.98 -26.23
N PHE A 678 -0.17 4.25 -25.73
CA PHE A 678 -0.01 3.37 -24.56
C PHE A 678 1.01 2.24 -24.72
N GLU A 679 1.13 1.65 -25.92
CA GLU A 679 2.01 0.50 -26.14
C GLU A 679 3.44 0.93 -26.50
N THR A 680 3.57 1.86 -27.45
CA THR A 680 4.87 2.24 -28.01
C THR A 680 5.51 3.42 -27.29
N HIS A 681 4.74 4.18 -26.50
CA HIS A 681 5.16 5.44 -25.89
C HIS A 681 5.64 6.48 -26.90
N GLU A 682 5.23 6.33 -28.16
CA GLU A 682 5.51 7.29 -29.21
C GLU A 682 4.60 8.50 -29.04
N ASN A 683 5.17 9.69 -29.23
CA ASN A 683 4.40 10.93 -29.31
C ASN A 683 3.68 10.96 -30.66
N ILE A 684 2.35 11.01 -30.62
CA ILE A 684 1.47 11.02 -31.80
C ILE A 684 0.83 12.40 -32.04
N GLY A 685 1.09 13.38 -31.18
CA GLY A 685 0.55 14.74 -31.33
C GLY A 685 0.75 15.62 -30.10
N SER A 686 0.40 16.90 -30.21
CA SER A 686 0.43 17.83 -29.09
C SER A 686 -0.70 18.84 -29.20
N GLY A 687 -1.01 19.51 -28.08
CA GLY A 687 -1.97 20.62 -28.02
C GLY A 687 -1.55 21.67 -26.99
N PRO A 688 -2.05 22.91 -27.11
CA PRO A 688 -1.79 23.97 -26.13
C PRO A 688 -2.60 23.76 -24.86
N ILE A 689 -2.13 24.32 -23.75
CA ILE A 689 -2.88 24.45 -22.50
C ILE A 689 -3.00 25.94 -22.20
N HIS A 690 -4.22 26.38 -21.90
CA HIS A 690 -4.54 27.78 -21.58
C HIS A 690 -5.06 27.86 -20.15
N LEU A 691 -4.16 27.77 -19.17
CA LEU A 691 -4.48 27.88 -17.75
C LEU A 691 -3.64 28.98 -17.10
N PRO A 692 -4.14 29.63 -16.03
CA PRO A 692 -3.39 30.67 -15.34
C PRO A 692 -2.13 30.10 -14.70
N GLU A 693 -1.12 30.96 -14.54
CA GLU A 693 0.06 30.67 -13.73
C GLU A 693 -0.37 30.51 -12.27
N MET A 694 0.04 29.40 -11.65
CA MET A 694 -0.20 29.13 -10.24
C MET A 694 1.08 29.33 -9.44
N GLU A 695 0.95 29.97 -8.30
CA GLU A 695 2.02 30.15 -7.33
C GLU A 695 1.86 29.16 -6.17
N LEU A 696 2.93 28.47 -5.81
CA LEU A 696 3.01 27.52 -4.71
C LEU A 696 4.20 27.91 -3.81
N HIS A 697 3.93 28.27 -2.56
CA HIS A 697 4.95 28.42 -1.53
C HIS A 697 5.15 27.09 -0.82
N THR A 698 6.37 26.57 -0.84
CA THR A 698 6.73 25.25 -0.30
C THR A 698 8.20 25.22 0.09
N SER A 699 8.62 24.17 0.80
CA SER A 699 10.04 23.95 1.10
C SER A 699 10.72 23.11 0.03
N ALA A 700 11.99 23.42 -0.22
CA ALA A 700 12.82 22.69 -1.16
C ALA A 700 14.22 22.43 -0.63
N ALA A 701 14.80 21.32 -1.07
CA ALA A 701 16.23 21.11 -1.08
C ALA A 701 16.74 21.35 -2.49
N TRP A 702 17.94 21.90 -2.62
CA TRP A 702 18.55 22.09 -3.93
C TRP A 702 20.03 21.79 -3.92
N LEU A 703 20.50 21.34 -5.08
CA LEU A 703 21.88 20.97 -5.34
C LEU A 703 22.40 21.83 -6.48
N SER A 704 23.30 22.76 -6.16
CA SER A 704 23.95 23.67 -7.10
C SER A 704 25.38 23.24 -7.37
N MET A 705 25.84 23.34 -8.62
CA MET A 705 27.24 23.08 -8.97
C MET A 705 28.09 24.35 -8.92
N ASN A 706 29.24 24.30 -8.25
CA ASN A 706 30.13 25.45 -8.06
C ASN A 706 31.12 25.67 -9.22
N LYS A 707 31.16 24.77 -10.22
CA LYS A 707 32.20 24.71 -11.26
C LYS A 707 31.77 25.41 -12.56
N GLU A 708 32.75 25.96 -13.28
CA GLU A 708 32.53 26.67 -14.55
C GLU A 708 31.83 25.76 -15.59
N LEU A 709 30.71 26.28 -16.09
CA LEU A 709 29.86 25.76 -17.17
C LEU A 709 30.59 25.45 -18.49
N SER A 710 31.88 25.77 -18.60
CA SER A 710 32.68 25.73 -19.83
C SER A 710 33.13 24.33 -20.25
N GLU A 711 32.94 23.29 -19.41
CA GLU A 711 33.30 21.90 -19.73
C GLU A 711 32.27 21.19 -20.62
N TYR A 712 31.05 21.74 -20.78
CA TYR A 712 29.97 21.15 -21.57
C TYR A 712 29.37 22.17 -22.53
N GLU A 713 28.83 21.70 -23.65
CA GLU A 713 27.87 22.51 -24.41
C GLU A 713 26.59 22.68 -23.60
N LEU A 714 25.92 23.84 -23.74
CA LEU A 714 24.71 24.18 -22.98
C LEU A 714 23.62 23.11 -23.12
N GLU A 715 23.44 22.59 -24.34
CA GLU A 715 22.45 21.58 -24.67
C GLU A 715 22.76 20.22 -24.00
N ASP A 716 24.03 19.82 -24.00
CA ASP A 716 24.51 18.60 -23.34
C ASP A 716 24.32 18.67 -21.81
N LEU A 717 24.61 19.83 -21.21
CA LEU A 717 24.38 20.06 -19.79
C LEU A 717 22.89 20.00 -19.45
N GLU A 718 22.03 20.64 -20.23
CA GLU A 718 20.58 20.62 -20.04
C GLU A 718 20.05 19.19 -20.05
N TYR A 719 20.41 18.38 -21.06
CA TYR A 719 20.02 16.98 -21.13
C TYR A 719 20.57 16.13 -19.98
N GLY A 720 21.82 16.35 -19.57
CA GLY A 720 22.41 15.68 -18.42
C GLY A 720 21.69 16.02 -17.11
N MET A 721 21.30 17.27 -16.92
CA MET A 721 20.53 17.70 -15.74
C MET A 721 19.10 17.15 -15.74
N ILE A 722 18.43 17.10 -16.90
CA ILE A 722 17.12 16.44 -17.05
C ILE A 722 17.23 14.95 -16.68
N GLY A 723 18.26 14.27 -17.19
CA GLY A 723 18.53 12.88 -16.87
C GLY A 723 18.78 12.65 -15.37
N ALA A 724 19.58 13.53 -14.74
CA ALA A 724 19.83 13.50 -13.31
C ALA A 724 18.55 13.74 -12.50
N ALA A 725 17.75 14.76 -12.85
CA ALA A 725 16.49 15.07 -12.17
C ALA A 725 15.48 13.91 -12.28
N HIS A 726 15.38 13.25 -13.44
CA HIS A 726 14.54 12.08 -13.64
C HIS A 726 14.99 10.91 -12.74
N ALA A 727 16.29 10.61 -12.73
CA ALA A 727 16.83 9.52 -11.93
C ALA A 727 16.72 9.79 -10.42
N LEU A 728 16.99 11.02 -9.98
CA LEU A 728 16.79 11.47 -8.59
C LEU A 728 15.33 11.31 -8.16
N LYS A 729 14.37 11.76 -9.00
CA LYS A 729 12.93 11.62 -8.71
C LYS A 729 12.52 10.16 -8.49
N ALA A 730 13.16 9.23 -9.21
CA ALA A 730 12.87 7.81 -9.06
C ALA A 730 13.45 7.22 -7.76
N ILE A 731 14.58 7.73 -7.27
CA ILE A 731 15.30 7.20 -6.10
C ILE A 731 14.87 7.87 -4.79
N ILE A 732 14.57 9.17 -4.78
CA ILE A 732 14.16 9.92 -3.56
C ILE A 732 13.06 9.21 -2.75
N PRO A 733 11.99 8.64 -3.35
CA PRO A 733 10.95 7.92 -2.60
C PRO A 733 11.47 6.78 -1.71
N LEU A 734 12.59 6.14 -2.08
CA LEU A 734 13.23 5.09 -1.28
C LEU A 734 13.76 5.60 0.07
N PHE A 735 14.16 6.86 0.11
CA PHE A 735 14.78 7.48 1.29
C PHE A 735 13.78 8.30 2.10
N ALA A 736 12.80 8.91 1.44
CA ALA A 736 11.84 9.82 2.07
C ALA A 736 10.45 9.20 2.35
N MET A 737 10.17 7.96 1.89
CA MET A 737 8.88 7.26 2.04
C MET A 737 7.66 8.05 1.61
N CYS A 738 7.84 8.83 0.57
CA CYS A 738 6.78 9.53 -0.10
C CYS A 738 6.34 8.73 -1.34
N ASP A 739 5.14 8.99 -1.84
CA ASP A 739 4.80 8.54 -3.18
C ASP A 739 5.63 9.35 -4.20
N PRO A 740 5.98 8.79 -5.37
CA PRO A 740 6.73 9.53 -6.40
C PRO A 740 6.05 10.82 -6.90
N GLY A 741 4.75 10.99 -6.61
CA GLY A 741 4.00 12.21 -6.88
C GLY A 741 4.26 13.32 -5.86
N ASP A 742 4.53 12.98 -4.60
CA ASP A 742 4.64 13.95 -3.50
C ASP A 742 5.85 14.90 -3.63
N ILE A 743 6.80 14.57 -4.50
CA ILE A 743 8.05 15.31 -4.73
C ILE A 743 8.23 15.60 -6.21
N HIS A 744 8.66 16.83 -6.51
CA HIS A 744 9.06 17.24 -7.85
C HIS A 744 10.56 17.53 -7.90
N THR A 745 11.17 17.19 -9.03
CA THR A 745 12.56 17.54 -9.34
C THR A 745 12.57 18.44 -10.57
N VAL A 746 13.20 19.61 -10.45
CA VAL A 746 13.26 20.61 -11.52
C VAL A 746 14.71 21.03 -11.72
N PRO A 747 15.33 20.70 -12.87
CA PRO A 747 16.64 21.21 -13.23
C PRO A 747 16.53 22.65 -13.75
N GLN A 748 17.48 23.51 -13.38
CA GLN A 748 17.70 24.84 -13.95
C GLN A 748 19.18 24.96 -14.31
N VAL A 749 19.49 25.11 -15.60
CA VAL A 749 20.87 25.31 -16.09
C VAL A 749 21.51 26.55 -15.47
N LYS A 750 20.68 27.56 -15.16
CA LYS A 750 21.10 28.77 -14.46
C LYS A 750 19.98 29.23 -13.52
N ALA A 751 20.16 28.99 -12.22
CA ALA A 751 19.19 29.36 -11.21
C ALA A 751 19.25 30.86 -10.87
N ALA A 752 18.08 31.46 -10.63
CA ALA A 752 17.98 32.92 -10.45
C ALA A 752 18.67 33.45 -9.17
N HIS A 753 18.82 32.62 -8.14
CA HIS A 753 19.34 33.04 -6.83
C HIS A 753 20.87 33.06 -6.76
N ASN A 754 21.57 32.23 -7.55
CA ASN A 754 23.01 32.08 -7.46
C ASN A 754 23.73 31.96 -8.83
N ASP A 755 23.00 32.04 -9.94
CA ASP A 755 23.52 31.91 -11.32
C ASP A 755 24.22 30.58 -11.61
N LYS A 756 24.03 29.55 -10.77
CA LYS A 756 24.63 28.22 -10.92
C LYS A 756 23.64 27.23 -11.56
N PRO A 757 24.14 26.12 -12.14
CA PRO A 757 23.29 25.00 -12.49
C PRO A 757 22.78 24.33 -11.22
N THR A 758 21.47 24.26 -11.07
CA THR A 758 20.82 23.79 -9.85
C THR A 758 19.73 22.79 -10.16
N ILE A 759 19.66 21.71 -9.39
CA ILE A 759 18.49 20.81 -9.38
C ILE A 759 17.72 21.09 -8.09
N PHE A 760 16.49 21.57 -8.22
CA PHE A 760 15.57 21.78 -7.11
C PHE A 760 14.73 20.52 -6.87
N ILE A 761 14.50 20.22 -5.61
CA ILE A 761 13.73 19.08 -5.14
C ILE A 761 12.76 19.62 -4.08
N TYR A 762 11.49 19.77 -4.45
CA TYR A 762 10.50 20.46 -3.62
C TYR A 762 9.26 19.61 -3.35
N ASP A 763 8.65 19.84 -2.20
CA ASP A 763 7.42 19.18 -1.78
C ASP A 763 6.26 19.73 -2.63
N GLN A 764 5.43 18.87 -3.23
CA GLN A 764 4.24 19.31 -3.99
C GLN A 764 3.25 20.10 -3.13
N TYR A 765 3.39 20.04 -1.81
CA TYR A 765 2.42 20.52 -0.84
C TYR A 765 2.71 21.94 -0.34
N PRO A 766 1.71 22.84 -0.28
CA PRO A 766 1.86 24.15 0.32
C PRO A 766 2.45 24.11 1.74
N GLY A 767 3.43 24.97 2.01
CA GLY A 767 4.16 25.05 3.28
C GLY A 767 5.09 23.87 3.59
N GLY A 768 5.21 22.89 2.69
CA GLY A 768 6.10 21.75 2.85
C GLY A 768 5.67 20.73 3.91
N ILE A 769 5.93 19.45 3.65
CA ILE A 769 5.57 18.34 4.55
C ILE A 769 6.82 17.65 5.14
N GLY A 770 8.00 18.19 4.83
CA GLY A 770 9.29 17.76 5.36
C GLY A 770 9.95 16.65 4.55
N ILE A 771 9.52 16.43 3.30
CA ILE A 771 10.19 15.47 2.40
C ILE A 771 11.52 16.09 1.93
N SER A 772 11.49 17.33 1.44
CA SER A 772 12.65 18.09 0.97
C SER A 772 13.74 18.24 2.05
N ASP A 773 13.36 18.48 3.31
CA ASP A 773 14.32 18.52 4.42
C ASP A 773 15.03 17.16 4.60
N LYS A 774 14.31 16.05 4.43
CA LYS A 774 14.91 14.71 4.49
C LYS A 774 15.82 14.45 3.29
N VAL A 775 15.45 14.93 2.11
CA VAL A 775 16.30 14.88 0.93
C VAL A 775 17.60 15.66 1.19
N TYR A 776 17.52 16.83 1.83
CA TYR A 776 18.70 17.60 2.24
C TYR A 776 19.59 16.82 3.24
N GLU A 777 18.99 16.18 4.25
CA GLU A 777 19.72 15.34 5.22
C GLU A 777 20.50 14.21 4.53
N MET A 778 19.88 13.55 3.53
CA MET A 778 20.38 12.32 2.88
C MET A 778 20.87 12.51 1.44
N MET A 779 21.16 13.76 1.04
CA MET A 779 21.46 14.10 -0.34
C MET A 779 22.64 13.28 -0.88
N THR A 780 23.67 13.08 -0.06
CA THR A 780 24.87 12.31 -0.39
C THR A 780 24.54 10.86 -0.75
N GLU A 781 23.78 10.19 0.11
CA GLU A 781 23.35 8.79 -0.09
C GLU A 781 22.42 8.66 -1.31
N ILE A 782 21.52 9.61 -1.50
CA ILE A 782 20.60 9.65 -2.65
C ILE A 782 21.40 9.76 -3.96
N ILE A 783 22.39 10.66 -4.04
CA ILE A 783 23.23 10.81 -5.23
C ILE A 783 24.02 9.51 -5.49
N ALA A 784 24.58 8.89 -4.44
CA ALA A 784 25.34 7.65 -4.55
C ALA A 784 24.51 6.53 -5.19
N GLU A 785 23.31 6.30 -4.67
CA GLU A 785 22.42 5.25 -5.16
C GLU A 785 21.84 5.57 -6.55
N THR A 786 21.56 6.84 -6.83
CA THR A 786 21.14 7.30 -8.15
C THR A 786 22.21 7.01 -9.20
N LYS A 787 23.48 7.33 -8.89
CA LYS A 787 24.62 7.03 -9.75
C LYS A 787 24.79 5.52 -9.95
N SER A 788 24.72 4.73 -8.87
CA SER A 788 24.79 3.26 -8.92
C SER A 788 23.72 2.68 -9.85
N MET A 789 22.47 3.15 -9.75
CA MET A 789 21.36 2.76 -10.62
C MET A 789 21.67 3.01 -12.10
N ILE A 790 22.18 4.21 -12.43
CA ILE A 790 22.44 4.58 -13.83
C ILE A 790 23.61 3.78 -14.41
N ILE A 791 24.69 3.59 -13.65
CA ILE A 791 25.88 2.83 -14.09
C ILE A 791 25.53 1.37 -14.37
N ASN A 792 24.73 0.75 -13.50
CA ASN A 792 24.37 -0.66 -13.62
C ASN A 792 23.31 -0.93 -14.70
N CYS A 793 22.61 0.10 -15.17
CA CYS A 793 21.65 -0.04 -16.27
C CYS A 793 22.37 -0.41 -17.58
N PRO A 794 21.94 -1.44 -18.32
CA PRO A 794 22.66 -1.89 -19.53
C PRO A 794 22.37 -1.06 -20.79
N CYS A 795 21.58 0.02 -20.71
CA CYS A 795 21.29 0.88 -21.86
C CYS A 795 22.51 1.71 -22.27
N GLU A 796 22.60 2.08 -23.56
CA GLU A 796 23.71 2.89 -24.10
C GLU A 796 23.49 4.39 -23.84
N SER A 797 22.35 4.95 -24.27
CA SER A 797 22.10 6.40 -24.24
C SER A 797 21.12 6.86 -23.16
N GLY A 798 20.28 5.97 -22.65
CA GLY A 798 19.20 6.25 -21.70
C GLY A 798 18.00 5.33 -21.93
N CYS A 799 17.22 5.04 -20.89
CA CYS A 799 15.99 4.28 -21.02
C CYS A 799 15.00 4.63 -19.89
N PRO A 800 13.73 4.17 -19.98
CA PRO A 800 12.74 4.43 -18.94
C PRO A 800 13.08 3.83 -17.57
N SER A 801 14.14 3.02 -17.46
CA SER A 801 14.61 2.43 -16.20
C SER A 801 15.79 3.18 -15.56
N CYS A 802 16.28 4.28 -16.15
CA CYS A 802 17.39 5.05 -15.59
C CYS A 802 17.17 6.58 -15.69
N ILE A 803 17.62 7.20 -16.78
CA ILE A 803 17.59 8.66 -16.98
C ILE A 803 16.39 9.13 -17.82
N GLY A 804 15.53 8.21 -18.26
CA GLY A 804 14.41 8.49 -19.16
C GLY A 804 14.76 8.29 -20.64
N THR A 805 13.79 8.56 -21.52
CA THR A 805 13.93 8.50 -23.00
C THR A 805 13.83 9.85 -23.68
N ASP A 806 13.60 10.92 -22.92
CA ASP A 806 13.45 12.28 -23.45
C ASP A 806 14.77 12.93 -23.87
N THR A 807 15.89 12.22 -23.72
CA THR A 807 17.22 12.69 -24.11
C THR A 807 17.55 12.26 -25.54
N SER A 808 17.66 13.23 -26.45
CA SER A 808 17.97 13.02 -27.87
C SER A 808 19.45 12.69 -28.13
N THR A 809 20.32 12.92 -27.15
CA THR A 809 21.77 12.77 -27.28
C THR A 809 22.25 11.37 -26.89
N ILE A 810 23.10 10.78 -27.72
CA ILE A 810 23.70 9.45 -27.48
C ILE A 810 24.55 9.44 -26.20
N ARG A 811 25.05 10.62 -25.77
CA ARG A 811 25.93 10.79 -24.60
C ARG A 811 25.20 11.19 -23.31
N ALA A 812 23.88 11.31 -23.31
CA ALA A 812 23.12 11.79 -22.16
C ALA A 812 23.41 11.00 -20.87
N LYS A 813 23.52 9.67 -20.98
CA LYS A 813 23.87 8.81 -19.85
C LYS A 813 25.27 9.07 -19.29
N GLU A 814 26.27 9.22 -20.15
CA GLU A 814 27.65 9.52 -19.75
C GLU A 814 27.72 10.86 -19.01
N ILE A 815 27.09 11.89 -19.57
CA ILE A 815 27.06 13.24 -18.99
C ILE A 815 26.34 13.20 -17.64
N THR A 816 25.20 12.53 -17.54
CA THR A 816 24.46 12.39 -16.28
C THR A 816 25.31 11.75 -15.18
N ILE A 817 26.05 10.67 -15.51
CA ILE A 817 26.95 10.01 -14.55
C ILE A 817 28.08 10.94 -14.12
N ASP A 818 28.67 11.69 -15.04
CA ASP A 818 29.76 12.64 -14.74
C ASP A 818 29.26 13.77 -13.84
N LEU A 819 28.09 14.36 -14.14
CA LEU A 819 27.44 15.37 -13.31
C LEU A 819 27.20 14.87 -11.88
N LEU A 820 26.54 13.72 -11.74
CA LEU A 820 26.27 13.13 -10.42
C LEU A 820 27.57 12.74 -9.69
N SER A 821 28.63 12.33 -10.41
CA SER A 821 29.92 12.01 -9.79
C SER A 821 30.60 13.26 -9.24
N LYS A 822 30.63 14.35 -10.01
CA LYS A 822 31.16 15.64 -9.55
C LYS A 822 30.38 16.15 -8.34
N MET A 823 29.06 16.02 -8.36
CA MET A 823 28.21 16.35 -7.22
C MET A 823 28.50 15.43 -6.01
N TYR A 824 28.66 14.13 -6.20
CA TYR A 824 28.94 13.16 -5.13
C TYR A 824 30.30 13.34 -4.46
N ASP A 825 31.37 13.46 -5.25
CA ASP A 825 32.72 13.66 -4.73
C ASP A 825 32.82 14.97 -3.94
N ALA A 826 32.03 15.96 -4.35
CA ALA A 826 31.83 17.19 -3.60
C ALA A 826 31.19 16.95 -2.23
N THR A 827 30.28 15.99 -2.08
CA THR A 827 29.60 15.72 -0.80
C THR A 827 30.39 14.91 0.22
N ILE A 828 31.37 14.10 -0.20
CA ILE A 828 32.17 13.23 0.70
C ILE A 828 33.44 13.92 1.21
N SER A 829 33.94 14.95 0.53
CA SER A 829 35.20 15.63 0.86
C SER A 829 35.12 16.53 2.12
N GLN A 830 34.16 16.28 3.03
CA GLN A 830 33.98 16.95 4.32
C GLN A 830 34.66 16.21 5.47
#